data_AF-A0A8H5XEN7-F1
#
_entry.id   AF-A0A8H5XEN7-F1
#
_cell.length_a   1.000
_cell.length_b   1.000
_cell.length_c   1.000
_cell.angle_alpha   90.00
_cell.angle_beta   90.00
_cell.angle_gamma   90.00
#
_symmetry.space_group_name_H-M   'P 1'
#
loop_
_entity.id
_entity.type
_entity.pdbx_description
1 polymer ?
#
loop_
_entity_poly.entity_id
_entity_poly.type
_entity_poly.pdbx_seq_one_letter_code
_entity_poly.pdbx_strand_id
1 'polypeptide(L)'
;MRFTSLLVAATATFTQCLAASYGSQGEVPAIRTYFMVGGGYVDDGAGGEIFRDQMYVERLVPTKGPYKSTPLVFIHGQAQTGTNFLNKPDGGRGWASQFINQGYEVYIVDQTFRGRSAWAPLAGATKPSTYSAQIIEQRFTAVQEFNLWPQSQKHTQWPGTGKRGDPVFDAFYASNVQFINNATYQQETVQAAGAALLDKIGKPVILLGHSQGGMMPILVADARPKLTKGLILLEPSGPPFRDAVFSTKASRAYGLTDIPLVYSPAVTDPSTDLVQEVQPSRGKDFVECILQAKKPAPRRLVNLAKKPILLITSEASYHMPYDYCIARYLKQAGCSKTKHIELGEVGIHGNGHMMFMEKNSDQIQALVERWEELDPRGFPLLALEVQLMGTLSITEPPLLTLGFLSHELQTGQDAYFAFRCNQKVDISALQALWGYKFLLTSALAKKPTIQTAGAQTQQANESSQQKRDGSDINTAGYEICDVGETHVLVANKFCFANPHLMLLTSDGHQRQYQALNKDDLTAAWSVLSTMGEDYVAFFNCGRDGGCSRLHKHMQLIPNPTDGFASFRDTDGAKEPAIPFQWFYHRFEDSKPGVDDLVNIYNDLLRRASEVGHGQAENANSAPLGAAVPHNFLLTQGWMIVLPRRRAAVNKEAGANAIGMMGVIAVATQDEIDNWIRLGPATGLAELGVPK
;
A
#
# COMPACT_ATOMS: atom_id res chain seq x y z
N MET A 1 64.56 -43.96 -27.25
CA MET A 1 63.12 -43.62 -27.36
C MET A 1 62.87 -42.34 -26.57
N ARG A 2 62.19 -41.36 -27.16
CA ARG A 2 61.55 -40.24 -26.44
C ARG A 2 60.06 -40.58 -26.30
N PHE A 3 59.41 -40.17 -25.20
CA PHE A 3 58.08 -39.59 -25.30
C PHE A 3 57.87 -38.57 -24.19
N THR A 4 57.45 -37.37 -24.59
CA THR A 4 57.20 -36.18 -23.78
C THR A 4 55.72 -36.08 -23.46
N SER A 5 55.35 -35.92 -22.19
CA SER A 5 53.97 -35.66 -21.79
C SER A 5 53.56 -34.22 -22.16
N LEU A 6 52.54 -34.07 -23.01
CA LEU A 6 51.93 -32.77 -23.28
C LEU A 6 50.99 -32.36 -22.13
N LEU A 7 51.17 -31.14 -21.64
CA LEU A 7 50.16 -30.47 -20.81
C LEU A 7 49.18 -29.75 -21.75
N VAL A 8 47.92 -30.19 -21.82
CA VAL A 8 46.87 -29.47 -22.56
C VAL A 8 46.16 -28.51 -21.61
N ALA A 9 46.47 -27.23 -21.73
CA ALA A 9 45.74 -26.18 -21.02
C ALA A 9 44.37 -25.95 -21.70
N ALA A 10 43.31 -26.44 -21.09
CA ALA A 10 41.95 -26.11 -21.50
C ALA A 10 41.58 -24.70 -21.00
N THR A 11 41.67 -23.70 -21.87
CA THR A 11 41.12 -22.36 -21.59
C THR A 11 39.60 -22.43 -21.56
N ALA A 12 39.04 -22.61 -20.36
CA ALA A 12 37.62 -22.45 -20.13
C ALA A 12 37.24 -20.97 -20.34
N THR A 13 36.68 -20.65 -21.50
CA THR A 13 36.02 -19.36 -21.73
C THR A 13 34.82 -19.26 -20.81
N PHE A 14 34.97 -18.52 -19.70
CA PHE A 14 33.87 -18.06 -18.88
C PHE A 14 33.00 -17.12 -19.71
N THR A 15 32.05 -17.70 -20.44
CA THR A 15 30.92 -16.95 -20.98
C THR A 15 30.11 -16.50 -19.78
N GLN A 16 30.29 -15.24 -19.36
CA GLN A 16 29.44 -14.61 -18.37
C GLN A 16 28.01 -14.61 -18.92
N CYS A 17 27.23 -15.61 -18.50
CA CYS A 17 25.79 -15.49 -18.56
C CYS A 17 25.43 -14.26 -17.73
N LEU A 18 24.94 -13.23 -18.40
CA LEU A 18 24.29 -12.09 -17.77
C LEU A 18 23.01 -12.63 -17.10
N ALA A 19 23.18 -13.16 -15.88
CA ALA A 19 22.09 -13.37 -14.97
C ALA A 19 21.50 -11.99 -14.72
N ALA A 20 20.31 -11.73 -15.28
CA ALA A 20 19.60 -10.50 -15.04
C ALA A 20 19.39 -10.38 -13.53
N SER A 21 19.95 -9.33 -12.93
CA SER A 21 19.84 -9.06 -11.50
C SER A 21 18.41 -8.61 -11.17
N TYR A 22 17.50 -9.57 -11.11
CA TYR A 22 16.21 -9.40 -10.44
C TYR A 22 16.49 -8.96 -9.01
N GLY A 23 16.03 -7.77 -8.66
CA GLY A 23 16.27 -7.16 -7.35
C GLY A 23 15.75 -8.05 -6.23
N SER A 24 16.66 -8.68 -5.49
CA SER A 24 16.36 -9.58 -4.38
C SER A 24 15.85 -8.81 -3.16
N GLN A 25 14.62 -8.29 -3.25
CA GLN A 25 13.82 -8.06 -2.05
C GLN A 25 13.44 -9.42 -1.47
N GLY A 26 14.21 -9.91 -0.50
CA GLY A 26 14.03 -11.23 0.12
C GLY A 26 12.62 -11.45 0.67
N GLU A 27 12.18 -12.70 0.83
CA GLU A 27 10.80 -12.98 1.23
C GLU A 27 10.40 -12.41 2.60
N VAL A 28 9.10 -12.15 2.76
CA VAL A 28 8.56 -11.54 3.98
C VAL A 28 8.45 -12.58 5.10
N PRO A 29 9.12 -12.40 6.26
CA PRO A 29 9.07 -13.37 7.35
C PRO A 29 7.66 -13.55 7.93
N ALA A 30 7.19 -14.79 7.98
CA ALA A 30 5.89 -15.15 8.53
C ALA A 30 5.95 -16.42 9.39
N ILE A 31 5.14 -16.47 10.45
CA ILE A 31 4.86 -17.69 11.18
C ILE A 31 3.86 -18.50 10.35
N ARG A 32 4.34 -19.59 9.76
CA ARG A 32 3.53 -20.51 8.94
C ARG A 32 2.98 -21.66 9.78
N THR A 33 1.68 -21.87 9.69
CA THR A 33 0.97 -23.05 10.21
C THR A 33 0.02 -23.58 9.14
N TYR A 34 -0.45 -24.82 9.26
CA TYR A 34 -1.47 -25.37 8.37
C TYR A 34 -2.45 -26.26 9.12
N PHE A 35 -3.63 -26.47 8.55
CA PHE A 35 -4.64 -27.41 9.04
C PHE A 35 -5.63 -27.79 7.93
N MET A 36 -6.42 -28.84 8.16
CA MET A 36 -7.55 -29.20 7.30
C MET A 36 -8.87 -28.70 7.91
N VAL A 37 -9.85 -28.38 7.07
CA VAL A 37 -11.23 -28.02 7.48
C VAL A 37 -12.27 -28.64 6.58
N GLY A 38 -13.51 -28.76 7.09
CA GLY A 38 -14.59 -29.41 6.37
C GLY A 38 -14.32 -30.91 6.16
N GLY A 39 -15.07 -31.48 5.20
CA GLY A 39 -15.01 -32.89 4.90
C GLY A 39 -15.69 -33.80 5.93
N GLY A 40 -15.65 -35.10 5.66
CA GLY A 40 -16.25 -36.13 6.49
C GLY A 40 -15.84 -37.54 6.06
N TYR A 41 -16.08 -38.51 6.94
CA TYR A 41 -16.00 -39.93 6.59
C TYR A 41 -17.20 -40.32 5.74
N VAL A 42 -16.96 -41.09 4.68
CA VAL A 42 -18.00 -41.74 3.87
C VAL A 42 -17.55 -43.13 3.47
N ASP A 43 -18.51 -44.00 3.17
CA ASP A 43 -18.30 -45.34 2.64
C ASP A 43 -17.37 -45.33 1.39
N ASP A 44 -16.43 -46.26 1.34
CA ASP A 44 -15.48 -46.42 0.23
C ASP A 44 -15.98 -47.32 -0.91
N GLY A 45 -17.12 -48.00 -0.72
CA GLY A 45 -17.69 -48.99 -1.63
C GLY A 45 -17.12 -50.40 -1.47
N ALA A 46 -16.20 -50.60 -0.52
CA ALA A 46 -15.54 -51.87 -0.20
C ALA A 46 -15.80 -52.31 1.26
N GLY A 47 -16.67 -51.61 2.00
CA GLY A 47 -17.01 -51.90 3.39
C GLY A 47 -16.10 -51.19 4.41
N GLY A 48 -15.31 -50.21 3.97
CA GLY A 48 -14.56 -49.28 4.82
C GLY A 48 -15.08 -47.85 4.71
N GLU A 49 -14.40 -46.93 5.39
CA GLU A 49 -14.68 -45.48 5.30
C GLU A 49 -13.41 -44.72 4.90
N ILE A 50 -13.57 -43.69 4.06
CA ILE A 50 -12.50 -42.74 3.73
C ILE A 50 -12.93 -41.29 3.95
N PHE A 51 -11.98 -40.43 4.32
CA PHE A 51 -12.23 -39.01 4.55
C PHE A 51 -12.15 -38.20 3.25
N ARG A 52 -13.24 -37.51 2.91
CA ARG A 52 -13.40 -36.74 1.67
C ARG A 52 -13.81 -35.29 1.94
N ASP A 53 -13.87 -34.49 0.88
CA ASP A 53 -14.46 -33.15 0.81
C ASP A 53 -13.81 -32.11 1.75
N GLN A 54 -12.58 -32.40 2.19
CA GLN A 54 -11.76 -31.56 3.04
C GLN A 54 -10.99 -30.50 2.26
N MET A 55 -10.74 -29.37 2.91
CA MET A 55 -9.99 -28.22 2.39
C MET A 55 -8.71 -28.05 3.20
N TYR A 56 -7.57 -28.03 2.51
CA TYR A 56 -6.28 -27.63 3.08
C TYR A 56 -6.23 -26.12 3.25
N VAL A 57 -5.73 -25.66 4.39
CA VAL A 57 -5.59 -24.25 4.73
C VAL A 57 -4.20 -24.00 5.26
N GLU A 58 -3.46 -23.11 4.58
CA GLU A 58 -2.21 -22.55 5.04
C GLU A 58 -2.47 -21.20 5.71
N ARG A 59 -1.97 -21.00 6.93
CA ARG A 59 -2.13 -19.77 7.71
C ARG A 59 -0.76 -19.13 7.90
N LEU A 60 -0.65 -17.91 7.40
CA LEU A 60 0.55 -17.07 7.48
C LEU A 60 0.24 -15.86 8.37
N VAL A 61 1.07 -15.66 9.39
CA VAL A 61 0.94 -14.57 10.36
C VAL A 61 2.24 -13.76 10.38
N PRO A 62 2.19 -12.41 10.35
CA PRO A 62 3.40 -11.60 10.49
C PRO A 62 4.15 -11.95 11.78
N THR A 63 5.49 -12.02 11.75
CA THR A 63 6.30 -12.44 12.91
C THR A 63 6.13 -11.57 14.15
N LYS A 64 5.81 -10.28 13.97
CA LYS A 64 5.49 -9.33 15.05
C LYS A 64 4.00 -9.35 15.48
N GLY A 65 3.22 -10.31 14.97
CA GLY A 65 1.76 -10.36 15.11
C GLY A 65 1.02 -9.48 14.08
N PRO A 66 -0.25 -9.78 13.77
CA PRO A 66 -1.03 -9.00 12.83
C PRO A 66 -1.54 -7.69 13.48
N TYR A 67 -1.31 -6.55 12.84
CA TYR A 67 -1.86 -5.27 13.28
C TYR A 67 -3.17 -4.89 12.58
N LYS A 68 -3.53 -5.60 11.50
CA LYS A 68 -4.87 -5.54 10.89
C LYS A 68 -5.79 -6.54 11.61
N SER A 69 -6.91 -6.07 12.14
CA SER A 69 -7.84 -6.89 12.93
C SER A 69 -8.62 -7.93 12.12
N THR A 70 -8.81 -7.67 10.82
CA THR A 70 -9.58 -8.50 9.90
C THR A 70 -8.63 -9.36 9.05
N PRO A 71 -8.69 -10.70 9.13
CA PRO A 71 -7.90 -11.57 8.26
C PRO A 71 -8.39 -11.57 6.81
N LEU A 72 -7.53 -12.03 5.92
CA LEU A 72 -7.85 -12.34 4.53
C LEU A 72 -7.89 -13.85 4.30
N VAL A 73 -8.83 -14.31 3.48
CA VAL A 73 -8.87 -15.70 2.97
C VAL A 73 -8.76 -15.67 1.45
N PHE A 74 -7.75 -16.32 0.88
CA PHE A 74 -7.48 -16.37 -0.56
C PHE A 74 -7.95 -17.69 -1.18
N ILE A 75 -8.78 -17.59 -2.22
CA ILE A 75 -9.39 -18.72 -2.94
C ILE A 75 -8.98 -18.66 -4.41
N HIS A 76 -8.11 -19.58 -4.83
CA HIS A 76 -7.54 -19.62 -6.18
C HIS A 76 -8.56 -20.03 -7.26
N GLY A 77 -8.23 -19.80 -8.53
CA GLY A 77 -9.03 -20.21 -9.69
C GLY A 77 -9.03 -21.70 -10.04
N GLN A 78 -9.63 -22.03 -11.19
CA GLN A 78 -9.63 -23.38 -11.76
C GLN A 78 -8.24 -23.74 -12.30
N ALA A 79 -7.84 -25.01 -12.21
CA ALA A 79 -6.49 -25.49 -12.55
C ALA A 79 -5.33 -24.87 -11.74
N GLN A 80 -5.61 -24.14 -10.66
CA GLN A 80 -4.62 -23.50 -9.79
C GLN A 80 -4.65 -24.11 -8.38
N THR A 81 -3.67 -23.74 -7.55
CA THR A 81 -3.59 -23.99 -6.10
C THR A 81 -3.35 -22.67 -5.34
N GLY A 82 -3.37 -22.69 -4.02
CA GLY A 82 -3.07 -21.54 -3.17
C GLY A 82 -1.64 -21.00 -3.33
N THR A 83 -0.70 -21.84 -3.78
CA THR A 83 0.70 -21.51 -4.10
C THR A 83 0.83 -20.24 -4.96
N ASN A 84 -0.16 -20.02 -5.81
CA ASN A 84 -0.16 -18.99 -6.84
C ASN A 84 -0.35 -17.57 -6.27
N PHE A 85 -0.67 -17.44 -4.96
CA PHE A 85 -0.62 -16.17 -4.24
C PHE A 85 0.69 -15.94 -3.46
N LEU A 86 1.53 -16.98 -3.28
CA LEU A 86 2.79 -16.90 -2.54
C LEU A 86 3.87 -16.20 -3.39
N ASN A 87 4.12 -16.73 -4.59
CA ASN A 87 5.12 -16.23 -5.52
C ASN A 87 4.55 -16.14 -6.93
N LYS A 88 5.07 -15.18 -7.69
CA LYS A 88 4.82 -15.03 -9.12
C LYS A 88 5.66 -16.04 -9.91
N PRO A 89 5.25 -16.42 -11.13
CA PRO A 89 5.99 -17.38 -11.95
C PRO A 89 7.35 -16.87 -12.44
N ASP A 90 7.61 -15.56 -12.35
CA ASP A 90 8.93 -14.94 -12.57
C ASP A 90 9.88 -15.07 -11.37
N GLY A 91 9.43 -15.70 -10.28
CA GLY A 91 10.16 -15.83 -9.01
C GLY A 91 9.98 -14.65 -8.05
N GLY A 92 9.27 -13.58 -8.45
CA GLY A 92 8.98 -12.44 -7.59
C GLY A 92 8.01 -12.76 -6.45
N ARG A 93 7.99 -11.89 -5.43
CA ARG A 93 7.02 -11.92 -4.34
C ARG A 93 5.59 -11.88 -4.89
N GLY A 94 4.70 -12.70 -4.33
CA GLY A 94 3.27 -12.66 -4.59
C GLY A 94 2.49 -11.81 -3.59
N TRP A 95 1.17 -11.70 -3.80
CA TRP A 95 0.29 -10.90 -2.95
C TRP A 95 0.26 -11.33 -1.48
N ALA A 96 0.47 -12.62 -1.18
CA ALA A 96 0.51 -13.10 0.22
C ALA A 96 1.59 -12.36 1.02
N SER A 97 2.82 -12.28 0.49
CA SER A 97 3.93 -11.57 1.13
C SER A 97 3.62 -10.08 1.30
N GLN A 98 3.00 -9.44 0.31
CA GLN A 98 2.60 -8.02 0.40
C GLN A 98 1.56 -7.78 1.50
N PHE A 99 0.51 -8.61 1.59
CA PHE A 99 -0.51 -8.48 2.64
C PHE A 99 0.04 -8.81 4.04
N ILE A 100 0.96 -9.76 4.17
CA ILE A 100 1.66 -10.04 5.45
C ILE A 100 2.50 -8.83 5.87
N ASN A 101 3.22 -8.20 4.95
CA ASN A 101 3.99 -6.98 5.22
C ASN A 101 3.07 -5.82 5.67
N GLN A 102 1.89 -5.72 5.05
CA GLN A 102 0.80 -4.81 5.42
C GLN A 102 0.02 -5.23 6.69
N GLY A 103 0.55 -6.19 7.47
CA GLY A 103 0.07 -6.55 8.80
C GLY A 103 -1.18 -7.43 8.84
N TYR A 104 -1.59 -8.01 7.71
CA TYR A 104 -2.71 -8.94 7.64
C TYR A 104 -2.30 -10.34 8.09
N GLU A 105 -3.20 -10.97 8.84
CA GLU A 105 -3.24 -12.43 8.95
C GLU A 105 -3.87 -13.00 7.67
N VAL A 106 -3.17 -13.91 7.00
CA VAL A 106 -3.58 -14.45 5.69
C VAL A 106 -3.81 -15.96 5.80
N TYR A 107 -4.97 -16.40 5.30
CA TYR A 107 -5.31 -17.80 5.10
C TYR A 107 -5.36 -18.07 3.60
N ILE A 108 -4.63 -19.08 3.13
CA ILE A 108 -4.58 -19.49 1.73
C ILE A 108 -5.11 -20.90 1.65
N VAL A 109 -6.18 -21.12 0.89
CA VAL A 109 -6.79 -22.45 0.76
C VAL A 109 -6.37 -23.12 -0.54
N ASP A 110 -6.23 -24.44 -0.50
CA ASP A 110 -6.45 -25.26 -1.71
C ASP A 110 -7.92 -25.71 -1.68
N GLN A 111 -8.71 -25.38 -2.71
CA GLN A 111 -10.11 -25.83 -2.84
C GLN A 111 -10.24 -27.35 -2.68
N THR A 112 -11.41 -27.84 -2.29
CA THR A 112 -11.67 -29.30 -2.21
C THR A 112 -11.33 -29.98 -3.54
N PHE A 113 -10.72 -31.17 -3.49
CA PHE A 113 -10.20 -31.91 -4.66
C PHE A 113 -9.11 -31.17 -5.46
N ARG A 114 -8.28 -30.35 -4.80
CA ARG A 114 -7.19 -29.60 -5.42
C ARG A 114 -5.92 -29.66 -4.60
N GLY A 115 -4.76 -29.88 -5.23
CA GLY A 115 -3.46 -29.76 -4.57
C GLY A 115 -3.36 -30.63 -3.31
N ARG A 116 -3.27 -29.98 -2.15
CA ARG A 116 -3.16 -30.63 -0.83
C ARG A 116 -4.51 -31.06 -0.24
N SER A 117 -5.62 -30.65 -0.86
CA SER A 117 -6.97 -31.15 -0.59
C SER A 117 -7.23 -32.41 -1.41
N ALA A 118 -7.37 -33.56 -0.75
CA ALA A 118 -7.31 -34.88 -1.38
C ALA A 118 -8.27 -35.07 -2.57
N TRP A 119 -7.78 -35.71 -3.64
CA TRP A 119 -8.59 -36.10 -4.79
C TRP A 119 -9.40 -37.36 -4.49
N ALA A 120 -10.65 -37.19 -4.05
CA ALA A 120 -11.58 -38.30 -3.79
C ALA A 120 -13.05 -38.01 -4.19
N PRO A 121 -13.36 -37.35 -5.31
CA PRO A 121 -14.74 -36.98 -5.64
C PRO A 121 -15.67 -38.20 -5.84
N LEU A 122 -16.97 -38.00 -5.60
CA LEU A 122 -18.02 -39.02 -5.76
C LEU A 122 -18.30 -39.40 -7.24
N ALA A 123 -19.16 -40.41 -7.42
CA ALA A 123 -19.61 -40.87 -8.74
C ALA A 123 -20.19 -39.73 -9.58
N GLY A 124 -19.79 -39.64 -10.85
CA GLY A 124 -20.10 -38.51 -11.74
C GLY A 124 -19.00 -37.44 -11.82
N ALA A 125 -17.98 -37.52 -10.96
CA ALA A 125 -16.87 -36.55 -10.89
C ALA A 125 -15.47 -37.20 -10.87
N THR A 126 -15.38 -38.52 -11.07
CA THR A 126 -14.18 -39.33 -10.81
C THR A 126 -13.01 -39.11 -11.76
N LYS A 127 -13.21 -38.49 -12.93
CA LYS A 127 -12.14 -38.22 -13.91
C LYS A 127 -11.62 -36.78 -13.76
N PRO A 128 -10.32 -36.57 -13.46
CA PRO A 128 -9.73 -35.25 -13.46
C PRO A 128 -9.73 -34.63 -14.85
N SER A 129 -9.83 -33.30 -14.89
CA SER A 129 -9.65 -32.46 -16.07
C SER A 129 -8.47 -31.51 -15.86
N THR A 130 -7.78 -31.18 -16.94
CA THR A 130 -6.63 -30.27 -16.96
C THR A 130 -6.71 -29.43 -18.23
N TYR A 131 -6.30 -28.16 -18.19
CA TYR A 131 -6.15 -27.36 -19.39
C TYR A 131 -4.87 -27.73 -20.14
N SER A 132 -4.92 -27.78 -21.46
CA SER A 132 -3.71 -27.92 -22.27
C SER A 132 -2.91 -26.61 -22.25
N ALA A 133 -1.60 -26.70 -22.45
CA ALA A 133 -0.74 -25.52 -22.56
C ALA A 133 -1.22 -24.53 -23.65
N GLN A 134 -1.83 -25.02 -24.74
CA GLN A 134 -2.41 -24.17 -25.78
C GLN A 134 -3.61 -23.37 -25.26
N ILE A 135 -4.47 -23.96 -24.41
CA ILE A 135 -5.56 -23.23 -23.75
C ILE A 135 -4.99 -22.17 -22.80
N ILE A 136 -3.90 -22.49 -22.09
CA ILE A 136 -3.23 -21.54 -21.18
C ILE A 136 -2.67 -20.34 -21.94
N GLU A 137 -1.94 -20.57 -23.03
CA GLU A 137 -1.47 -19.50 -23.95
C GLU A 137 -2.62 -18.64 -24.48
N GLN A 138 -3.65 -19.29 -25.03
CA GLN A 138 -4.77 -18.62 -25.71
C GLN A 138 -5.64 -17.76 -24.81
N ARG A 139 -5.76 -18.11 -23.53
CA ARG A 139 -6.77 -17.53 -22.63
C ARG A 139 -6.21 -16.78 -21.43
N PHE A 140 -4.93 -16.96 -21.11
CA PHE A 140 -4.34 -16.43 -19.88
C PHE A 140 -3.01 -15.69 -20.10
N THR A 141 -2.05 -16.28 -20.83
CA THR A 141 -0.65 -15.79 -20.80
C THR A 141 -0.16 -15.09 -22.07
N ALA A 142 -0.71 -15.42 -23.24
CA ALA A 142 -0.31 -14.85 -24.54
C ALA A 142 -1.53 -14.41 -25.38
N VAL A 143 -2.58 -13.95 -24.70
CA VAL A 143 -3.92 -13.71 -25.28
C VAL A 143 -3.95 -12.73 -26.47
N GLN A 144 -2.98 -11.80 -26.52
CA GLN A 144 -2.79 -10.85 -27.61
C GLN A 144 -2.41 -11.53 -28.93
N GLU A 145 -1.75 -12.68 -28.90
CA GLU A 145 -1.33 -13.44 -30.10
C GLU A 145 -2.50 -14.17 -30.79
N PHE A 146 -3.63 -14.35 -30.09
CA PHE A 146 -4.75 -15.19 -30.57
C PHE A 146 -6.05 -14.44 -30.84
N ASN A 147 -6.18 -13.20 -30.36
CA ASN A 147 -7.31 -12.29 -30.63
C ASN A 147 -8.71 -12.91 -30.42
N LEU A 148 -8.89 -13.77 -29.41
CA LEU A 148 -10.13 -14.51 -29.17
C LEU A 148 -11.28 -13.64 -28.60
N TRP A 149 -10.98 -12.43 -28.14
CA TRP A 149 -11.94 -11.40 -27.76
C TRP A 149 -11.34 -10.00 -28.03
N PRO A 150 -12.15 -8.96 -28.28
CA PRO A 150 -11.66 -7.68 -28.81
C PRO A 150 -10.57 -7.00 -27.97
N GLN A 151 -10.62 -7.17 -26.65
CA GLN A 151 -9.70 -6.52 -25.72
C GLN A 151 -8.37 -7.27 -25.55
N SER A 152 -8.23 -8.50 -26.05
CA SER A 152 -7.02 -9.31 -25.80
C SER A 152 -5.74 -8.67 -26.35
N GLN A 153 -5.86 -7.88 -27.43
CA GLN A 153 -4.76 -7.11 -28.03
C GLN A 153 -4.07 -6.13 -27.07
N LYS A 154 -4.74 -5.75 -25.97
CA LYS A 154 -4.17 -4.83 -24.97
C LYS A 154 -3.18 -5.51 -24.02
N HIS A 155 -3.10 -6.85 -24.02
CA HIS A 155 -2.33 -7.58 -23.03
C HIS A 155 -0.82 -7.36 -23.20
N THR A 156 -0.20 -6.74 -22.19
CA THR A 156 1.21 -6.37 -22.19
C THR A 156 1.91 -6.65 -20.86
N GLN A 157 1.17 -7.01 -19.79
CA GLN A 157 1.72 -7.12 -18.44
C GLN A 157 2.20 -8.51 -18.02
N TRP A 158 2.03 -9.55 -18.85
CA TRP A 158 2.66 -10.84 -18.57
C TRP A 158 4.20 -10.74 -18.53
N PRO A 159 4.87 -11.39 -17.55
CA PRO A 159 6.32 -11.52 -17.51
C PRO A 159 6.81 -12.62 -18.48
N GLY A 160 7.70 -12.26 -19.40
CA GLY A 160 8.11 -13.15 -20.50
C GLY A 160 7.14 -13.13 -21.69
N THR A 161 7.28 -14.08 -22.61
CA THR A 161 6.50 -14.19 -23.85
C THR A 161 5.13 -14.84 -23.66
N GLY A 162 4.90 -15.51 -22.53
CA GLY A 162 3.64 -16.20 -22.23
C GLY A 162 3.37 -17.46 -23.07
N LYS A 163 4.41 -18.05 -23.69
CA LYS A 163 4.32 -19.24 -24.55
C LYS A 163 5.29 -20.34 -24.09
N ARG A 164 5.00 -21.60 -24.40
CA ARG A 164 5.85 -22.77 -24.08
C ARG A 164 7.31 -22.55 -24.48
N GLY A 165 8.24 -22.97 -23.61
CA GLY A 165 9.68 -22.78 -23.79
C GLY A 165 10.20 -21.45 -23.25
N ASP A 166 9.30 -20.54 -22.82
CA ASP A 166 9.63 -19.41 -21.97
C ASP A 166 9.66 -19.88 -20.50
N PRO A 167 10.75 -19.64 -19.75
CA PRO A 167 10.87 -20.12 -18.37
C PRO A 167 9.73 -19.68 -17.45
N VAL A 168 9.15 -18.49 -17.67
CA VAL A 168 8.07 -17.96 -16.84
C VAL A 168 6.74 -18.62 -17.19
N PHE A 169 6.48 -18.88 -18.47
CA PHE A 169 5.32 -19.67 -18.87
C PHE A 169 5.43 -21.12 -18.38
N ASP A 170 6.60 -21.75 -18.56
CA ASP A 170 6.79 -23.16 -18.20
C ASP A 170 6.70 -23.34 -16.66
N ALA A 171 7.23 -22.40 -15.86
CA ALA A 171 7.04 -22.37 -14.40
C ALA A 171 5.56 -22.18 -14.02
N PHE A 172 4.84 -21.28 -14.69
CA PHE A 172 3.41 -21.09 -14.45
C PHE A 172 2.61 -22.36 -14.79
N TYR A 173 2.84 -22.96 -15.95
CA TYR A 173 2.15 -24.16 -16.40
C TYR A 173 2.49 -25.38 -15.52
N ALA A 174 3.71 -25.48 -15.00
CA ALA A 174 4.08 -26.49 -14.01
C ALA A 174 3.34 -26.34 -12.66
N SER A 175 2.87 -25.14 -12.30
CA SER A 175 2.01 -24.92 -11.13
C SER A 175 0.53 -25.28 -11.36
N ASN A 176 0.13 -25.55 -12.61
CA ASN A 176 -1.24 -25.90 -12.93
C ASN A 176 -1.52 -27.36 -12.55
N VAL A 177 -2.71 -27.62 -11.97
CA VAL A 177 -3.10 -28.95 -11.46
C VAL A 177 -4.47 -29.38 -11.99
N GLN A 178 -4.77 -30.66 -11.82
CA GLN A 178 -6.07 -31.26 -12.14
C GLN A 178 -7.22 -30.59 -11.37
N PHE A 179 -8.42 -30.61 -11.96
CA PHE A 179 -9.66 -30.16 -11.33
C PHE A 179 -10.84 -31.06 -11.70
N ILE A 180 -11.90 -30.97 -10.92
CA ILE A 180 -13.19 -31.66 -11.13
C ILE A 180 -14.01 -30.99 -12.24
N ASN A 181 -14.64 -31.79 -13.12
CA ASN A 181 -15.54 -31.30 -14.17
C ASN A 181 -17.03 -31.34 -13.73
N ASN A 182 -17.31 -30.84 -12.53
CA ASN A 182 -18.66 -30.71 -11.97
C ASN A 182 -18.70 -29.43 -11.11
N ALA A 183 -19.28 -28.37 -11.65
CA ALA A 183 -19.31 -27.05 -11.01
C ALA A 183 -20.17 -27.04 -9.74
N THR A 184 -21.34 -27.69 -9.78
CA THR A 184 -22.28 -27.83 -8.66
C THR A 184 -21.60 -28.48 -7.47
N TYR A 185 -21.00 -29.67 -7.65
CA TYR A 185 -20.36 -30.40 -6.55
C TYR A 185 -19.10 -29.69 -6.02
N GLN A 186 -18.30 -29.04 -6.89
CA GLN A 186 -17.19 -28.18 -6.43
C GLN A 186 -17.69 -27.01 -5.57
N GLN A 187 -18.80 -26.38 -5.94
CA GLN A 187 -19.39 -25.27 -5.20
C GLN A 187 -19.96 -25.72 -3.84
N GLU A 188 -20.67 -26.85 -3.79
CA GLU A 188 -21.21 -27.42 -2.54
C GLU A 188 -20.10 -27.70 -1.52
N THR A 189 -19.06 -28.43 -1.94
CA THR A 189 -17.97 -28.83 -1.04
C THR A 189 -17.10 -27.65 -0.61
N VAL A 190 -16.83 -26.69 -1.51
CA VAL A 190 -16.10 -25.45 -1.15
C VAL A 190 -16.93 -24.54 -0.26
N GLN A 191 -18.26 -24.45 -0.45
CA GLN A 191 -19.13 -23.71 0.47
C GLN A 191 -19.12 -24.33 1.87
N ALA A 192 -19.27 -25.65 1.97
CA ALA A 192 -19.28 -26.36 3.25
C ALA A 192 -17.94 -26.25 3.99
N ALA A 193 -16.82 -26.52 3.32
CA ALA A 193 -15.49 -26.43 3.92
C ALA A 193 -15.08 -24.97 4.21
N GLY A 194 -15.46 -24.02 3.36
CA GLY A 194 -15.25 -22.59 3.60
C GLY A 194 -16.09 -22.05 4.76
N ALA A 195 -17.32 -22.54 4.96
CA ALA A 195 -18.12 -22.22 6.14
C ALA A 195 -17.45 -22.75 7.43
N ALA A 196 -16.97 -23.99 7.41
CA ALA A 196 -16.20 -24.58 8.51
C ALA A 196 -14.88 -23.84 8.79
N LEU A 197 -14.21 -23.30 7.75
CA LEU A 197 -13.06 -22.41 7.91
C LEU A 197 -13.44 -21.15 8.69
N LEU A 198 -14.53 -20.47 8.32
CA LEU A 198 -14.93 -19.25 9.00
C LEU A 198 -15.32 -19.51 10.46
N ASP A 199 -16.04 -20.61 10.72
CA ASP A 199 -16.37 -21.05 12.09
C ASP A 199 -15.10 -21.30 12.92
N LYS A 200 -14.06 -21.91 12.32
CA LYS A 200 -12.76 -22.16 12.96
C LYS A 200 -11.93 -20.89 13.18
N ILE A 201 -12.03 -19.89 12.30
CA ILE A 201 -11.38 -18.59 12.47
C ILE A 201 -12.07 -17.78 13.58
N GLY A 202 -13.40 -17.93 13.74
CA GLY A 202 -14.17 -17.38 14.87
C GLY A 202 -14.34 -15.85 14.88
N LYS A 203 -13.85 -15.14 13.85
CA LYS A 203 -13.96 -13.68 13.70
C LYS A 203 -14.22 -13.29 12.23
N PRO A 204 -14.82 -12.11 11.96
CA PRO A 204 -15.08 -11.67 10.59
C PRO A 204 -13.82 -11.57 9.72
N VAL A 205 -13.87 -12.14 8.51
CA VAL A 205 -12.78 -12.09 7.51
C VAL A 205 -13.20 -11.34 6.24
N ILE A 206 -12.22 -10.94 5.42
CA ILE A 206 -12.44 -10.60 4.02
C ILE A 206 -12.15 -11.83 3.15
N LEU A 207 -13.07 -12.18 2.26
CA LEU A 207 -12.92 -13.29 1.31
C LEU A 207 -12.46 -12.75 -0.04
N LEU A 208 -11.29 -13.18 -0.52
CA LEU A 208 -10.75 -12.83 -1.82
C LEU A 208 -10.73 -14.08 -2.70
N GLY A 209 -11.40 -14.03 -3.85
CA GLY A 209 -11.47 -15.14 -4.80
C GLY A 209 -11.12 -14.71 -6.22
N HIS A 210 -10.50 -15.60 -6.99
CA HIS A 210 -10.13 -15.38 -8.39
C HIS A 210 -10.79 -16.39 -9.35
N SER A 211 -11.29 -15.95 -10.51
CA SER A 211 -11.78 -16.86 -11.57
C SER A 211 -12.94 -17.75 -11.09
N GLN A 212 -12.86 -19.07 -11.28
CA GLN A 212 -13.74 -20.06 -10.64
C GLN A 212 -13.81 -19.88 -9.11
N GLY A 213 -12.68 -19.56 -8.47
CA GLY A 213 -12.62 -19.23 -7.04
C GLY A 213 -13.32 -17.91 -6.70
N GLY A 214 -13.54 -17.02 -7.68
CA GLY A 214 -14.17 -15.71 -7.50
C GLY A 214 -15.65 -15.77 -7.16
N MET A 215 -16.39 -16.83 -7.51
CA MET A 215 -17.77 -17.01 -7.03
C MET A 215 -17.84 -17.61 -5.62
N MET A 216 -16.79 -18.28 -5.15
CA MET A 216 -16.78 -18.97 -3.86
C MET A 216 -16.93 -18.04 -2.64
N PRO A 217 -16.36 -16.80 -2.62
CA PRO A 217 -16.68 -15.78 -1.63
C PRO A 217 -18.18 -15.51 -1.47
N ILE A 218 -18.96 -15.53 -2.56
CA ILE A 218 -20.41 -15.29 -2.55
C ILE A 218 -21.11 -16.42 -1.77
N LEU A 219 -20.77 -17.67 -2.10
CA LEU A 219 -21.33 -18.87 -1.46
C LEU A 219 -20.98 -18.98 0.02
N VAL A 220 -19.70 -18.79 0.38
CA VAL A 220 -19.24 -18.90 1.77
C VAL A 220 -19.82 -17.77 2.62
N ALA A 221 -19.94 -16.56 2.07
CA ALA A 221 -20.54 -15.43 2.77
C ALA A 221 -22.06 -15.53 2.93
N ASP A 222 -22.75 -16.20 2.01
CA ASP A 222 -24.17 -16.51 2.14
C ASP A 222 -24.41 -17.58 3.23
N ALA A 223 -23.50 -18.56 3.34
CA ALA A 223 -23.53 -19.59 4.39
C ALA A 223 -23.09 -19.08 5.78
N ARG A 224 -22.22 -18.06 5.85
CA ARG A 224 -21.68 -17.49 7.11
C ARG A 224 -21.66 -15.95 7.15
N PRO A 225 -22.80 -15.27 6.95
CA PRO A 225 -22.85 -13.82 6.82
C PRO A 225 -22.39 -13.06 8.06
N LYS A 226 -22.42 -13.65 9.26
CA LYS A 226 -21.90 -13.00 10.47
C LYS A 226 -20.36 -13.02 10.56
N LEU A 227 -19.69 -13.94 9.85
CA LEU A 227 -18.24 -14.13 9.86
C LEU A 227 -17.55 -13.62 8.59
N THR A 228 -18.29 -12.93 7.71
CA THR A 228 -17.71 -12.23 6.55
C THR A 228 -17.88 -10.73 6.69
N LYS A 229 -16.77 -9.98 6.67
CA LYS A 229 -16.73 -8.52 6.65
C LYS A 229 -17.04 -7.97 5.26
N GLY A 230 -16.41 -8.52 4.22
CA GLY A 230 -16.54 -8.08 2.83
C GLY A 230 -15.97 -9.09 1.83
N LEU A 231 -16.22 -8.87 0.53
CA LEU A 231 -15.78 -9.74 -0.57
C LEU A 231 -14.90 -8.98 -1.57
N ILE A 232 -13.87 -9.63 -2.08
CA ILE A 232 -13.05 -9.19 -3.22
C ILE A 232 -13.13 -10.27 -4.29
N LEU A 233 -13.71 -9.94 -5.44
CA LEU A 233 -13.95 -10.83 -6.56
C LEU A 233 -13.03 -10.37 -7.71
N LEU A 234 -11.96 -11.13 -7.96
CA LEU A 234 -11.06 -10.90 -9.09
C LEU A 234 -11.56 -11.73 -10.26
N GLU A 235 -12.26 -11.11 -11.20
CA GLU A 235 -12.78 -11.78 -12.40
C GLU A 235 -13.52 -13.10 -12.10
N PRO A 236 -14.60 -13.08 -11.30
CA PRO A 236 -15.38 -14.26 -10.98
C PRO A 236 -16.04 -14.84 -12.24
N SER A 237 -16.06 -16.17 -12.40
CA SER A 237 -16.66 -16.78 -13.58
C SER A 237 -18.14 -16.39 -13.75
N GLY A 238 -18.49 -15.97 -14.97
CA GLY A 238 -19.82 -15.48 -15.33
C GLY A 238 -20.01 -15.47 -16.85
N PRO A 239 -20.92 -14.63 -17.38
CA PRO A 239 -21.88 -13.76 -16.69
C PRO A 239 -22.98 -14.55 -15.95
N PRO A 240 -23.99 -13.89 -15.39
CA PRO A 240 -25.12 -14.59 -14.78
C PRO A 240 -25.91 -15.45 -15.78
N PHE A 241 -26.45 -16.57 -15.29
CA PHE A 241 -27.29 -17.55 -16.01
C PHE A 241 -26.71 -18.24 -17.27
N ARG A 242 -25.55 -17.83 -17.78
CA ARG A 242 -24.88 -18.46 -18.92
C ARG A 242 -23.38 -18.19 -18.96
N ASP A 243 -22.64 -19.05 -19.64
CA ASP A 243 -21.27 -18.76 -20.06
C ASP A 243 -21.24 -17.70 -21.18
N ALA A 244 -20.09 -17.05 -21.34
CA ALA A 244 -19.79 -16.14 -22.44
C ALA A 244 -18.36 -16.35 -22.97
N VAL A 245 -18.04 -15.71 -24.10
CA VAL A 245 -16.75 -15.72 -24.83
C VAL A 245 -16.33 -17.09 -25.36
N PHE A 246 -16.14 -18.10 -24.50
CA PHE A 246 -15.74 -19.46 -24.90
C PHE A 246 -16.89 -20.47 -24.94
N SER A 247 -18.08 -20.08 -24.46
CA SER A 247 -19.31 -20.85 -24.60
C SER A 247 -20.53 -19.93 -24.47
N THR A 248 -21.71 -20.48 -24.75
CA THR A 248 -23.03 -19.83 -24.58
C THR A 248 -24.00 -20.70 -23.77
N LYS A 249 -23.50 -21.77 -23.15
CA LYS A 249 -24.29 -22.72 -22.37
C LYS A 249 -24.94 -22.05 -21.16
N ALA A 250 -26.14 -22.48 -20.82
CA ALA A 250 -26.75 -22.17 -19.53
C ALA A 250 -25.90 -22.78 -18.40
N SER A 251 -25.65 -21.97 -17.36
CA SER A 251 -24.94 -22.32 -16.13
C SER A 251 -25.31 -21.27 -15.08
N ARG A 252 -24.98 -21.48 -13.81
CA ARG A 252 -25.29 -20.55 -12.71
C ARG A 252 -26.78 -20.28 -12.60
N ALA A 253 -27.55 -21.36 -12.42
CA ALA A 253 -29.01 -21.34 -12.33
C ALA A 253 -29.54 -20.31 -11.31
N TYR A 254 -28.81 -20.09 -10.20
CA TYR A 254 -29.16 -19.10 -9.17
C TYR A 254 -28.58 -17.70 -9.48
N GLY A 255 -28.47 -17.37 -10.76
CA GLY A 255 -27.88 -16.14 -11.28
C GLY A 255 -26.36 -16.16 -11.22
N LEU A 256 -25.78 -16.13 -10.01
CA LEU A 256 -24.33 -16.02 -9.80
C LEU A 256 -23.63 -17.37 -9.60
N THR A 257 -24.39 -18.40 -9.22
CA THR A 257 -23.89 -19.70 -8.75
C THR A 257 -24.75 -20.83 -9.30
N ASP A 258 -24.16 -22.03 -9.46
CA ASP A 258 -24.89 -23.23 -9.89
C ASP A 258 -25.67 -23.87 -8.72
N ILE A 259 -25.31 -23.53 -7.49
CA ILE A 259 -25.97 -23.99 -6.24
C ILE A 259 -26.80 -22.87 -5.60
N PRO A 260 -27.78 -23.18 -4.72
CA PRO A 260 -28.68 -22.20 -4.13
C PRO A 260 -28.00 -21.07 -3.35
N LEU A 261 -28.63 -19.89 -3.38
CA LEU A 261 -28.33 -18.73 -2.55
C LEU A 261 -29.59 -18.27 -1.80
N VAL A 262 -29.43 -17.66 -0.62
CA VAL A 262 -30.57 -17.17 0.18
C VAL A 262 -31.15 -15.87 -0.41
N TYR A 263 -32.22 -16.03 -1.19
CA TYR A 263 -33.02 -14.95 -1.75
C TYR A 263 -34.22 -14.55 -0.87
N SER A 264 -34.66 -13.30 -1.01
CA SER A 264 -35.98 -12.83 -0.57
C SER A 264 -36.68 -12.05 -1.70
N PRO A 265 -37.89 -12.46 -2.13
CA PRO A 265 -38.59 -13.69 -1.77
C PRO A 265 -37.78 -14.97 -2.11
N ALA A 266 -37.98 -16.04 -1.34
CA ALA A 266 -37.19 -17.27 -1.43
C ALA A 266 -37.33 -17.98 -2.78
N VAL A 267 -36.20 -18.35 -3.40
CA VAL A 267 -36.16 -19.16 -4.62
C VAL A 267 -36.27 -20.63 -4.24
N THR A 268 -37.29 -21.30 -4.74
CA THR A 268 -37.51 -22.75 -4.63
C THR A 268 -37.17 -23.47 -5.93
N ASP A 269 -37.52 -22.86 -7.07
CA ASP A 269 -37.13 -23.31 -8.41
C ASP A 269 -36.54 -22.14 -9.19
N PRO A 270 -35.22 -22.09 -9.43
CA PRO A 270 -34.60 -20.98 -10.13
C PRO A 270 -35.11 -20.78 -11.57
N SER A 271 -35.66 -21.80 -12.22
CA SER A 271 -36.13 -21.70 -13.60
C SER A 271 -37.44 -20.91 -13.73
N THR A 272 -38.24 -20.85 -12.67
CA THR A 272 -39.51 -20.11 -12.62
C THR A 272 -39.46 -18.90 -11.69
N ASP A 273 -38.73 -18.98 -10.58
CA ASP A 273 -38.65 -17.91 -9.58
C ASP A 273 -37.73 -16.75 -9.99
N LEU A 274 -36.63 -17.03 -10.69
CA LEU A 274 -35.69 -16.02 -11.21
C LEU A 274 -36.01 -15.73 -12.68
N VAL A 275 -37.20 -15.18 -12.93
CA VAL A 275 -37.64 -14.77 -14.28
C VAL A 275 -36.57 -13.91 -14.94
N GLN A 276 -36.09 -14.32 -16.12
CA GLN A 276 -34.94 -13.72 -16.78
C GLN A 276 -35.34 -12.63 -17.80
N GLU A 277 -34.55 -11.56 -17.89
CA GLU A 277 -34.69 -10.47 -18.87
C GLU A 277 -33.33 -10.22 -19.51
N VAL A 278 -33.28 -10.32 -20.84
CA VAL A 278 -32.09 -9.98 -21.63
C VAL A 278 -32.01 -8.46 -21.76
N GLN A 279 -30.88 -7.88 -21.33
CA GLN A 279 -30.58 -6.46 -21.47
C GLN A 279 -29.47 -6.26 -22.50
N PRO A 280 -29.60 -5.27 -23.39
CA PRO A 280 -28.63 -5.04 -24.47
C PRO A 280 -27.24 -4.76 -23.92
N SER A 281 -26.22 -5.10 -24.72
CA SER A 281 -24.83 -4.86 -24.35
C SER A 281 -24.54 -3.36 -24.22
N ARG A 282 -23.50 -3.01 -23.45
CA ARG A 282 -23.03 -1.62 -23.34
C ARG A 282 -22.22 -1.11 -24.54
N GLY A 283 -22.09 -1.91 -25.60
CA GLY A 283 -21.31 -1.57 -26.80
C GLY A 283 -20.93 -2.80 -27.63
N LYS A 284 -20.35 -2.57 -28.81
CA LYS A 284 -20.00 -3.62 -29.79
C LYS A 284 -19.05 -4.71 -29.26
N ASP A 285 -18.17 -4.37 -28.31
CA ASP A 285 -17.12 -5.24 -27.77
C ASP A 285 -17.53 -5.93 -26.46
N PHE A 286 -18.84 -5.90 -26.13
CA PHE A 286 -19.41 -6.41 -24.89
C PHE A 286 -20.61 -7.33 -25.18
N VAL A 287 -20.85 -8.32 -24.32
CA VAL A 287 -22.02 -9.21 -24.45
C VAL A 287 -23.24 -8.59 -23.79
N GLU A 288 -24.44 -8.94 -24.26
CA GLU A 288 -25.71 -8.67 -23.57
C GLU A 288 -25.75 -9.36 -22.18
N CYS A 289 -26.46 -8.76 -21.22
CA CYS A 289 -26.61 -9.31 -19.87
C CYS A 289 -27.93 -10.06 -19.74
N ILE A 290 -27.92 -11.26 -19.14
CA ILE A 290 -29.14 -11.89 -18.63
C ILE A 290 -29.27 -11.49 -17.15
N LEU A 291 -30.31 -10.74 -16.82
CA LEU A 291 -30.61 -10.26 -15.46
C LEU A 291 -31.99 -10.76 -15.03
N GLN A 292 -32.42 -10.45 -13.79
CA GLN A 292 -33.81 -10.68 -13.40
C GLN A 292 -34.74 -9.70 -14.11
N ALA A 293 -35.94 -10.13 -14.47
CA ALA A 293 -36.97 -9.28 -15.05
C ALA A 293 -37.48 -8.23 -14.07
N LYS A 294 -37.99 -7.11 -14.59
CA LYS A 294 -38.59 -6.04 -13.76
C LYS A 294 -39.94 -6.42 -13.14
N LYS A 295 -40.62 -7.42 -13.72
CA LYS A 295 -41.90 -7.98 -13.24
C LYS A 295 -41.83 -9.51 -13.35
N PRO A 296 -42.02 -10.28 -12.26
CA PRO A 296 -42.15 -9.84 -10.87
C PRO A 296 -40.93 -9.05 -10.38
N ALA A 297 -41.03 -8.38 -9.23
CA ALA A 297 -39.92 -7.58 -8.70
C ALA A 297 -38.68 -8.47 -8.43
N PRO A 298 -37.45 -8.04 -8.81
CA PRO A 298 -36.24 -8.82 -8.58
C PRO A 298 -36.04 -9.26 -7.14
N ARG A 299 -35.66 -10.53 -6.97
CA ARG A 299 -35.35 -11.16 -5.69
C ARG A 299 -34.00 -10.70 -5.19
N ARG A 300 -33.88 -10.54 -3.87
CA ARG A 300 -32.71 -9.94 -3.21
C ARG A 300 -31.89 -10.94 -2.41
N LEU A 301 -30.56 -10.87 -2.54
CA LEU A 301 -29.61 -11.69 -1.78
C LEU A 301 -29.44 -11.14 -0.36
N VAL A 302 -30.27 -11.60 0.58
CA VAL A 302 -30.44 -10.92 1.89
C VAL A 302 -29.21 -10.95 2.78
N ASN A 303 -28.45 -12.04 2.75
CA ASN A 303 -27.21 -12.20 3.52
C ASN A 303 -26.07 -11.31 3.00
N LEU A 304 -26.08 -11.03 1.69
CA LEU A 304 -25.03 -10.27 0.99
C LEU A 304 -25.37 -8.78 0.84
N ALA A 305 -26.65 -8.40 0.90
CA ALA A 305 -27.14 -7.05 0.62
C ALA A 305 -26.42 -5.92 1.38
N LYS A 306 -25.95 -6.18 2.61
CA LYS A 306 -25.24 -5.21 3.47
C LYS A 306 -23.71 -5.21 3.31
N LYS A 307 -23.14 -6.19 2.61
CA LYS A 307 -21.70 -6.41 2.47
C LYS A 307 -21.09 -5.43 1.48
N PRO A 308 -19.92 -4.84 1.77
CA PRO A 308 -19.08 -4.27 0.73
C PRO A 308 -18.57 -5.41 -0.15
N ILE A 309 -18.62 -5.21 -1.47
CA ILE A 309 -18.15 -6.16 -2.48
C ILE A 309 -17.32 -5.38 -3.49
N LEU A 310 -16.09 -5.79 -3.73
CA LEU A 310 -15.26 -5.32 -4.82
C LEU A 310 -15.29 -6.35 -5.95
N LEU A 311 -15.55 -5.90 -7.17
CA LEU A 311 -15.31 -6.64 -8.40
C LEU A 311 -14.19 -5.94 -9.17
N ILE A 312 -13.15 -6.66 -9.57
CA ILE A 312 -12.07 -6.15 -10.42
C ILE A 312 -12.06 -6.90 -11.74
N THR A 313 -11.91 -6.16 -12.84
CA THR A 313 -11.76 -6.68 -14.20
C THR A 313 -10.55 -6.03 -14.88
N SER A 314 -9.65 -6.85 -15.39
CA SER A 314 -8.45 -6.45 -16.12
C SER A 314 -8.75 -6.03 -17.55
N GLU A 315 -7.99 -5.05 -18.03
CA GLU A 315 -8.26 -4.39 -19.32
C GLU A 315 -8.25 -5.33 -20.53
N ALA A 316 -7.37 -6.34 -20.55
CA ALA A 316 -7.20 -7.27 -21.67
C ALA A 316 -7.79 -8.67 -21.41
N SER A 317 -8.46 -8.89 -20.28
CA SER A 317 -9.01 -10.20 -19.92
C SER A 317 -10.27 -10.57 -20.72
N TYR A 318 -10.53 -11.88 -20.87
CA TYR A 318 -11.77 -12.40 -21.44
C TYR A 318 -13.00 -12.15 -20.56
N HIS A 319 -12.81 -11.60 -19.36
CA HIS A 319 -13.87 -11.12 -18.47
C HIS A 319 -14.39 -9.72 -18.84
N MET A 320 -13.56 -8.90 -19.49
CA MET A 320 -13.90 -7.52 -19.89
C MET A 320 -15.20 -7.41 -20.72
N PRO A 321 -15.51 -8.35 -21.65
CA PRO A 321 -16.79 -8.38 -22.35
C PRO A 321 -18.05 -8.52 -21.46
N TYR A 322 -17.97 -9.00 -20.20
CA TYR A 322 -19.15 -9.46 -19.46
C TYR A 322 -19.20 -9.20 -17.94
N ASP A 323 -18.10 -8.92 -17.24
CA ASP A 323 -18.09 -8.77 -15.76
C ASP A 323 -19.05 -7.67 -15.27
N TYR A 324 -19.28 -6.62 -16.07
CA TYR A 324 -20.26 -5.57 -15.78
C TYR A 324 -21.70 -6.12 -15.62
N CYS A 325 -22.03 -7.27 -16.20
CA CYS A 325 -23.29 -7.98 -15.96
C CYS A 325 -23.36 -8.57 -14.54
N ILE A 326 -22.24 -9.04 -13.99
CA ILE A 326 -22.13 -9.53 -12.62
C ILE A 326 -22.35 -8.36 -11.64
N ALA A 327 -21.71 -7.21 -11.89
CA ALA A 327 -21.93 -5.99 -11.13
C ALA A 327 -23.40 -5.52 -11.15
N ARG A 328 -24.03 -5.53 -12.34
CA ARG A 328 -25.46 -5.19 -12.51
C ARG A 328 -26.36 -6.16 -11.74
N TYR A 329 -26.11 -7.47 -11.83
CA TYR A 329 -26.90 -8.47 -11.12
C TYR A 329 -26.78 -8.36 -9.61
N LEU A 330 -25.57 -8.19 -9.06
CA LEU A 330 -25.35 -7.96 -7.63
C LEU A 330 -26.13 -6.71 -7.14
N LYS A 331 -26.03 -5.60 -7.86
CA LYS A 331 -26.78 -4.36 -7.54
C LYS A 331 -28.30 -4.57 -7.62
N GLN A 332 -28.79 -5.25 -8.65
CA GLN A 332 -30.21 -5.57 -8.82
C GLN A 332 -30.74 -6.50 -7.70
N ALA A 333 -29.95 -7.52 -7.33
CA ALA A 333 -30.21 -8.39 -6.19
C ALA A 333 -29.99 -7.70 -4.82
N GLY A 334 -29.77 -6.38 -4.81
CA GLY A 334 -29.80 -5.57 -3.61
C GLY A 334 -28.47 -5.41 -2.88
N CYS A 335 -27.36 -5.90 -3.42
CA CYS A 335 -26.00 -5.63 -2.94
C CYS A 335 -25.55 -4.23 -3.41
N SER A 336 -26.18 -3.19 -2.86
CA SER A 336 -25.98 -1.80 -3.33
C SER A 336 -24.57 -1.27 -3.09
N LYS A 337 -23.77 -1.93 -2.25
CA LYS A 337 -22.36 -1.59 -1.96
C LYS A 337 -21.35 -2.30 -2.88
N THR A 338 -21.80 -2.96 -3.95
CA THR A 338 -20.90 -3.53 -4.96
C THR A 338 -20.21 -2.41 -5.75
N LYS A 339 -18.90 -2.25 -5.56
CA LYS A 339 -18.01 -1.47 -6.43
C LYS A 339 -17.50 -2.40 -7.53
N HIS A 340 -17.48 -1.93 -8.77
CA HIS A 340 -16.85 -2.62 -9.90
C HIS A 340 -15.80 -1.67 -10.46
N ILE A 341 -14.59 -2.17 -10.66
CA ILE A 341 -13.46 -1.42 -11.19
C ILE A 341 -12.91 -2.16 -12.39
N GLU A 342 -12.92 -1.48 -13.53
CA GLU A 342 -12.22 -1.91 -14.73
C GLU A 342 -10.85 -1.23 -14.71
N LEU A 343 -9.76 -2.00 -14.67
CA LEU A 343 -8.43 -1.48 -14.36
C LEU A 343 -7.99 -0.36 -15.32
N GLY A 344 -8.36 -0.47 -16.61
CA GLY A 344 -8.09 0.56 -17.61
C GLY A 344 -8.86 1.88 -17.41
N GLU A 345 -9.97 1.89 -16.66
CA GLU A 345 -10.69 3.13 -16.29
C GLU A 345 -10.00 3.89 -15.14
N VAL A 346 -9.13 3.21 -14.39
CA VAL A 346 -8.35 3.78 -13.27
C VAL A 346 -6.85 3.88 -13.56
N GLY A 347 -6.46 3.88 -14.84
CA GLY A 347 -5.09 4.09 -15.30
C GLY A 347 -4.16 2.86 -15.20
N ILE A 348 -4.68 1.69 -14.84
CA ILE A 348 -3.91 0.45 -14.73
C ILE A 348 -4.12 -0.38 -16.01
N HIS A 349 -3.14 -0.29 -16.92
CA HIS A 349 -3.29 -0.76 -18.30
C HIS A 349 -2.60 -2.08 -18.63
N GLY A 350 -3.22 -2.81 -19.56
CA GLY A 350 -2.64 -3.95 -20.25
C GLY A 350 -2.59 -5.28 -19.48
N ASN A 351 -3.30 -5.36 -18.35
CA ASN A 351 -3.41 -6.59 -17.56
C ASN A 351 -4.31 -7.65 -18.19
N GLY A 352 -3.97 -8.92 -17.97
CA GLY A 352 -4.72 -10.10 -18.34
C GLY A 352 -5.48 -10.71 -17.17
N HIS A 353 -5.93 -11.96 -17.32
CA HIS A 353 -6.70 -12.68 -16.29
C HIS A 353 -5.87 -13.01 -15.04
N MET A 354 -4.54 -13.11 -15.17
CA MET A 354 -3.63 -13.52 -14.10
C MET A 354 -3.02 -12.30 -13.41
N MET A 355 -3.82 -11.26 -13.23
CA MET A 355 -3.40 -9.90 -12.84
C MET A 355 -2.50 -9.81 -11.58
N PHE A 356 -2.63 -10.76 -10.64
CA PHE A 356 -1.84 -10.85 -9.41
C PHE A 356 -0.46 -11.50 -9.59
N MET A 357 -0.18 -12.04 -10.79
CA MET A 357 1.11 -12.59 -11.21
C MET A 357 1.87 -11.70 -12.20
N GLU A 358 1.20 -10.68 -12.74
CA GLU A 358 1.71 -9.86 -13.83
C GLU A 358 2.70 -8.79 -13.33
N LYS A 359 3.44 -8.16 -14.25
CA LYS A 359 4.57 -7.26 -13.93
C LYS A 359 4.20 -6.11 -12.98
N ASN A 360 3.01 -5.54 -13.15
CA ASN A 360 2.46 -4.46 -12.34
C ASN A 360 1.44 -4.93 -11.28
N SER A 361 1.44 -6.22 -10.92
CA SER A 361 0.54 -6.82 -9.93
C SER A 361 0.52 -6.10 -8.57
N ASP A 362 1.61 -5.43 -8.17
CA ASP A 362 1.68 -4.62 -6.95
C ASP A 362 0.81 -3.34 -7.02
N GLN A 363 0.64 -2.74 -8.19
CA GLN A 363 -0.28 -1.59 -8.38
C GLN A 363 -1.72 -2.01 -8.08
N ILE A 364 -2.09 -3.20 -8.55
CA ILE A 364 -3.41 -3.80 -8.34
C ILE A 364 -3.57 -4.25 -6.88
N GLN A 365 -2.53 -4.81 -6.28
CA GLN A 365 -2.52 -5.15 -4.85
C GLN A 365 -2.79 -3.91 -3.98
N ALA A 366 -2.13 -2.78 -4.27
CA ALA A 366 -2.31 -1.52 -3.56
C ALA A 366 -3.69 -0.87 -3.79
N LEU A 367 -4.36 -1.17 -4.91
CA LEU A 367 -5.77 -0.82 -5.14
C LEU A 367 -6.70 -1.71 -4.31
N VAL A 368 -6.43 -3.02 -4.29
CA VAL A 368 -7.20 -4.02 -3.52
C VAL A 368 -7.09 -3.80 -2.02
N GLU A 369 -5.92 -3.45 -1.49
CA GLU A 369 -5.71 -3.18 -0.06
C GLU A 369 -6.63 -2.04 0.44
N ARG A 370 -6.69 -0.96 -0.33
CA ARG A 370 -7.41 0.28 -0.01
C ARG A 370 -8.88 0.27 -0.44
N TRP A 371 -9.44 -0.88 -0.80
CA TRP A 371 -10.76 -0.97 -1.43
C TRP A 371 -11.95 -0.45 -0.60
N GLU A 372 -11.85 -0.51 0.74
CA GLU A 372 -12.85 0.06 1.64
C GLU A 372 -12.93 1.60 1.51
N GLU A 373 -11.85 2.24 1.02
CA GLU A 373 -11.63 3.69 0.98
C GLU A 373 -11.99 4.33 -0.38
N LEU A 374 -12.23 3.52 -1.41
CA LEU A 374 -12.58 3.97 -2.77
C LEU A 374 -13.99 4.60 -2.81
N ASP A 375 -14.25 5.51 -3.77
CA ASP A 375 -15.60 6.07 -3.99
C ASP A 375 -16.59 4.94 -4.36
N PRO A 376 -17.87 4.98 -3.93
CA PRO A 376 -18.91 4.08 -4.47
C PRO A 376 -19.04 4.06 -6.02
N ARG A 377 -18.47 5.03 -6.74
CA ARG A 377 -18.33 5.08 -8.21
C ARG A 377 -17.15 4.28 -8.77
N GLY A 378 -16.33 3.65 -7.95
CA GLY A 378 -15.20 2.80 -8.37
C GLY A 378 -13.88 3.54 -8.58
N PHE A 379 -13.91 4.86 -8.69
CA PHE A 379 -12.68 5.66 -8.68
C PHE A 379 -12.01 5.62 -7.29
N PRO A 380 -10.68 5.54 -7.20
CA PRO A 380 -9.99 6.08 -6.04
C PRO A 380 -10.36 7.56 -5.88
N LEU A 381 -10.35 8.08 -4.65
CA LEU A 381 -10.51 9.52 -4.39
C LEU A 381 -9.41 10.39 -5.03
N LEU A 382 -8.41 9.75 -5.64
CA LEU A 382 -7.28 10.31 -6.37
C LEU A 382 -6.92 9.41 -7.57
N ALA A 383 -7.09 9.92 -8.80
CA ALA A 383 -6.44 9.32 -9.95
C ALA A 383 -4.94 9.68 -9.92
N LEU A 384 -4.07 8.70 -10.17
CA LEU A 384 -2.61 8.82 -10.02
C LEU A 384 -1.95 8.36 -11.33
N GLU A 385 -1.25 9.26 -12.01
CA GLU A 385 -0.37 8.88 -13.11
C GLU A 385 0.86 8.19 -12.55
N VAL A 386 1.08 6.92 -12.94
CA VAL A 386 2.29 6.18 -12.58
C VAL A 386 3.22 6.16 -13.79
N GLN A 387 4.30 6.93 -13.73
CA GLN A 387 5.35 6.91 -14.76
C GLN A 387 6.63 6.26 -14.22
N LEU A 388 7.20 5.35 -15.02
CA LEU A 388 8.38 4.57 -14.66
C LEU A 388 9.60 5.47 -14.49
N MET A 389 10.34 5.29 -13.39
CA MET A 389 11.78 5.54 -13.34
C MET A 389 12.52 4.36 -12.72
N GLY A 390 13.82 4.28 -13.01
CA GLY A 390 14.59 3.05 -12.98
C GLY A 390 14.83 2.43 -11.59
N THR A 391 15.23 1.16 -11.63
CA THR A 391 15.68 0.37 -10.48
C THR A 391 16.77 1.07 -9.68
N LEU A 392 16.42 1.50 -8.46
CA LEU A 392 17.37 1.77 -7.39
C LEU A 392 17.14 0.77 -6.26
N SER A 393 18.22 0.15 -5.79
CA SER A 393 18.19 -0.89 -4.78
C SER A 393 17.86 -0.31 -3.41
N ILE A 394 16.61 -0.40 -2.97
CA ILE A 394 16.25 -0.20 -1.56
C ILE A 394 16.73 -1.41 -0.77
N THR A 395 17.96 -1.35 -0.28
CA THR A 395 18.35 -2.07 0.93
C THR A 395 17.65 -1.39 2.10
N GLU A 396 16.63 -2.01 2.69
CA GLU A 396 16.13 -1.50 3.97
C GLU A 396 17.22 -1.61 5.02
N PRO A 397 17.51 -0.53 5.76
CA PRO A 397 18.45 -0.53 6.86
C PRO A 397 17.86 -1.26 8.08
N PRO A 398 18.70 -1.71 9.03
CA PRO A 398 18.26 -2.57 10.12
C PRO A 398 17.31 -1.83 11.06
N LEU A 399 16.26 -2.53 11.50
CA LEU A 399 15.45 -2.13 12.66
C LEU A 399 16.35 -1.93 13.90
N LEU A 400 16.79 -0.68 14.12
CA LEU A 400 17.32 -0.25 15.41
C LEU A 400 16.17 -0.26 16.42
N THR A 401 16.03 -1.40 17.09
CA THR A 401 15.73 -1.36 18.53
C THR A 401 16.67 -0.34 19.17
N LEU A 402 16.10 0.63 19.91
CA LEU A 402 16.83 1.44 20.89
C LEU A 402 17.27 0.53 22.04
N GLY A 403 18.24 -0.33 21.74
CA GLY A 403 18.80 -1.38 22.59
C GLY A 403 20.25 -1.10 22.97
N PHE A 404 20.63 0.17 23.09
CA PHE A 404 21.89 0.63 23.71
C PHE A 404 21.75 2.06 24.28
N LEU A 405 20.81 2.25 25.19
CA LEU A 405 20.84 3.32 26.21
C LEU A 405 20.48 2.73 27.59
N SER A 406 20.87 1.48 27.82
CA SER A 406 20.61 0.71 29.03
C SER A 406 21.91 0.22 29.66
N HIS A 407 22.79 1.17 30.02
CA HIS A 407 23.71 0.96 31.12
C HIS A 407 23.44 2.07 32.14
N GLU A 408 23.08 1.65 33.35
CA GLU A 408 22.62 2.51 34.46
C GLU A 408 21.27 3.23 34.24
N LEU A 409 20.17 2.50 34.49
CA LEU A 409 19.00 3.00 35.23
C LEU A 409 18.14 1.81 35.70
N GLN A 410 18.55 1.16 36.79
CA GLN A 410 17.71 0.18 37.49
C GLN A 410 16.62 0.94 38.26
N THR A 411 15.37 0.97 37.78
CA THR A 411 14.13 0.79 38.58
C THR A 411 12.85 0.95 37.74
N GLY A 412 12.25 -0.20 37.38
CA GLY A 412 10.81 -0.44 37.20
C GLY A 412 9.91 0.58 36.50
N GLN A 413 9.73 0.44 35.18
CA GLN A 413 8.41 0.30 34.51
C GLN A 413 8.61 0.09 32.99
N ASP A 414 8.18 -1.07 32.45
CA ASP A 414 8.31 -1.40 31.02
C ASP A 414 7.29 -0.62 30.17
N ALA A 415 7.66 0.59 29.74
CA ALA A 415 6.85 1.42 28.84
C ALA A 415 7.24 1.20 27.36
N TYR A 416 6.60 0.22 26.71
CA TYR A 416 6.69 0.05 25.25
C TYR A 416 5.96 1.18 24.51
N PHE A 417 6.67 2.27 24.17
CA PHE A 417 6.11 3.40 23.44
C PHE A 417 5.92 3.12 21.93
N ALA A 418 4.78 2.57 21.56
CA ALA A 418 4.37 2.37 20.17
C ALA A 418 3.78 3.65 19.54
N PHE A 419 4.64 4.47 18.92
CA PHE A 419 4.21 5.67 18.18
C PHE A 419 3.48 5.33 16.88
N ARG A 420 2.14 5.44 16.88
CA ARG A 420 1.33 5.32 15.66
C ARG A 420 1.11 6.67 15.00
N CYS A 421 1.88 6.95 13.95
CA CYS A 421 1.49 7.95 12.95
C CYS A 421 0.34 7.39 12.10
N ASN A 422 -0.84 8.01 12.15
CA ASN A 422 -1.95 7.71 11.22
C ASN A 422 -1.74 8.45 9.89
N GLN A 423 -0.66 8.10 9.18
CA GLN A 423 -0.39 8.55 7.82
C GLN A 423 -1.41 7.90 6.86
N LYS A 424 -2.05 8.70 6.01
CA LYS A 424 -2.92 8.20 4.95
C LYS A 424 -2.86 9.12 3.74
N VAL A 425 -2.59 8.52 2.59
CA VAL A 425 -2.46 9.19 1.29
C VAL A 425 -1.15 9.95 1.11
N ASP A 426 -0.47 9.56 0.04
CA ASP A 426 0.71 10.15 -0.57
C ASP A 426 0.25 10.67 -1.94
N ILE A 427 0.35 11.97 -2.19
CA ILE A 427 -0.15 12.60 -3.43
C ILE A 427 1.01 13.35 -4.08
N SER A 428 1.70 12.69 -5.00
CA SER A 428 2.64 13.36 -5.87
C SER A 428 1.91 14.10 -6.99
N ALA A 429 2.36 15.31 -7.30
CA ALA A 429 1.97 16.00 -8.52
C ALA A 429 3.20 16.70 -9.11
N LEU A 430 3.28 16.64 -10.45
CA LEU A 430 4.40 17.15 -11.24
C LEU A 430 3.91 18.32 -12.08
N GLN A 431 4.28 19.54 -11.68
CA GLN A 431 4.31 20.66 -12.61
C GLN A 431 5.74 20.86 -13.11
N ALA A 432 5.86 21.20 -14.39
CA ALA A 432 7.09 21.21 -15.17
C ALA A 432 8.35 21.57 -14.36
N LEU A 433 9.20 20.55 -14.15
CA LEU A 433 10.56 20.54 -13.60
C LEU A 433 10.77 20.15 -12.11
N TRP A 434 9.79 20.24 -11.19
CA TRP A 434 9.97 19.73 -9.81
C TRP A 434 8.77 18.92 -9.30
N GLY A 435 9.06 17.84 -8.56
CA GLY A 435 8.04 17.06 -7.85
C GLY A 435 7.70 17.68 -6.50
N TYR A 436 6.44 17.57 -6.11
CA TYR A 436 5.96 17.83 -4.75
C TYR A 436 4.93 16.76 -4.37
N LYS A 437 4.76 16.57 -3.06
CA LYS A 437 4.16 15.40 -2.44
C LYS A 437 3.35 15.80 -1.22
N PHE A 438 2.04 15.53 -1.20
CA PHE A 438 1.21 15.75 -0.01
C PHE A 438 1.17 14.51 0.88
N LEU A 439 1.31 14.71 2.19
CA LEU A 439 1.13 13.69 3.22
C LEU A 439 -0.11 14.03 4.05
N LEU A 440 -1.23 13.39 3.77
CA LEU A 440 -2.46 13.62 4.54
C LEU A 440 -2.40 12.84 5.87
N THR A 441 -2.69 13.52 6.98
CA THR A 441 -2.64 12.90 8.31
C THR A 441 -3.56 13.59 9.33
N SER A 442 -4.42 12.78 9.94
CA SER A 442 -5.28 13.20 11.05
C SER A 442 -4.50 13.65 12.30
N ALA A 443 -3.19 13.38 12.39
CA ALA A 443 -2.35 13.85 13.50
C ALA A 443 -2.21 15.38 13.50
N LEU A 444 -2.22 16.03 12.32
CA LEU A 444 -2.09 17.48 12.20
C LEU A 444 -3.40 18.22 12.56
N ALA A 445 -4.57 17.59 12.38
CA ALA A 445 -5.87 18.18 12.71
C ALA A 445 -6.03 18.57 14.20
N LYS A 446 -5.21 18.00 15.09
CA LYS A 446 -5.18 18.30 16.53
C LYS A 446 -3.93 19.08 16.97
N LYS A 447 -3.05 19.44 16.04
CA LYS A 447 -1.80 20.14 16.35
C LYS A 447 -2.10 21.58 16.77
N PRO A 448 -1.77 21.99 18.00
CA PRO A 448 -2.10 23.34 18.45
C PRO A 448 -1.21 24.37 17.75
N THR A 449 -1.83 25.32 17.07
CA THR A 449 -1.16 26.43 16.36
C THR A 449 -0.92 27.63 17.28
N ILE A 450 -0.02 28.53 16.87
CA ILE A 450 0.18 29.81 17.57
C ILE A 450 -1.02 30.70 17.24
N GLN A 451 -1.91 30.89 18.21
CA GLN A 451 -3.06 31.78 18.05
C GLN A 451 -2.60 33.23 17.90
N THR A 452 -3.09 33.92 16.86
CA THR A 452 -3.10 35.39 16.84
C THR A 452 -3.98 35.90 17.97
N ALA A 453 -3.56 36.94 18.69
CA ALA A 453 -4.26 37.44 19.87
C ALA A 453 -5.74 37.73 19.59
N GLY A 454 -6.65 37.05 20.29
CA GLY A 454 -8.10 37.22 20.11
C GLY A 454 -9.04 36.09 20.58
N ALA A 455 -8.53 34.95 21.06
CA ALA A 455 -9.37 33.78 21.39
C ALA A 455 -9.11 33.16 22.79
N GLN A 456 -9.14 33.97 23.85
CA GLN A 456 -9.08 33.50 25.25
C GLN A 456 -10.39 32.86 25.74
N THR A 457 -10.89 31.82 25.05
CA THR A 457 -12.02 31.00 25.53
C THR A 457 -12.00 29.61 24.90
N GLN A 458 -11.18 28.70 25.48
CA GLN A 458 -11.30 27.22 25.52
C GLN A 458 -9.94 26.56 25.84
N GLN A 459 -9.28 26.97 26.94
CA GLN A 459 -8.05 26.33 27.42
C GLN A 459 -8.15 25.86 28.88
N ALA A 460 -9.37 25.51 29.30
CA ALA A 460 -9.66 24.92 30.61
C ALA A 460 -10.13 23.47 30.42
N ASN A 461 -9.17 22.55 30.22
CA ASN A 461 -9.25 21.10 30.50
C ASN A 461 -8.02 20.30 29.97
N GLU A 462 -6.82 20.89 29.88
CA GLU A 462 -5.58 20.09 29.92
C GLU A 462 -5.13 19.95 31.38
N SER A 463 -4.88 18.71 31.81
CA SER A 463 -4.55 18.37 33.19
C SER A 463 -3.25 19.01 33.68
N SER A 464 -3.18 19.24 35.00
CA SER A 464 -2.09 19.89 35.73
C SER A 464 -0.79 19.07 35.83
N GLN A 465 -0.25 18.63 34.69
CA GLN A 465 1.11 18.08 34.59
C GLN A 465 2.07 19.21 34.19
N GLN A 466 3.17 19.34 34.92
CA GLN A 466 4.09 20.48 34.79
C GLN A 466 4.74 20.52 33.40
N LYS A 467 4.58 21.66 32.71
CA LYS A 467 5.48 22.06 31.63
C LYS A 467 6.82 22.48 32.24
N ARG A 468 7.91 22.32 31.50
CA ARG A 468 9.22 22.88 31.90
C ARG A 468 9.12 24.40 32.01
N ASP A 469 9.87 24.99 32.93
CA ASP A 469 9.86 26.45 33.10
C ASP A 469 10.23 27.16 31.79
N GLY A 470 9.61 28.30 31.51
CA GLY A 470 9.73 29.03 30.25
C GLY A 470 9.13 28.38 28.99
N SER A 471 8.71 27.10 29.03
CA SER A 471 8.37 26.29 27.84
C SER A 471 6.86 26.26 27.49
N ASP A 472 6.54 26.37 26.19
CA ASP A 472 5.18 26.21 25.65
C ASP A 472 4.87 24.81 25.08
N ILE A 473 5.78 23.86 25.29
CA ILE A 473 5.67 22.46 24.86
C ILE A 473 5.49 21.57 26.09
N ASN A 474 4.44 20.74 26.11
CA ASN A 474 4.30 19.68 27.09
C ASN A 474 4.93 18.40 26.52
N THR A 475 5.99 17.91 27.17
CA THR A 475 6.74 16.71 26.79
C THR A 475 6.37 15.48 27.61
N ALA A 476 5.61 15.63 28.71
CA ALA A 476 5.49 14.62 29.76
C ALA A 476 4.98 13.26 29.25
N GLY A 477 5.81 12.23 29.42
CA GLY A 477 5.54 10.86 28.96
C GLY A 477 5.90 10.63 27.49
N TYR A 478 6.69 11.51 26.89
CA TYR A 478 7.22 11.41 25.54
C TYR A 478 8.75 11.60 25.49
N GLU A 479 9.38 11.93 26.62
CA GLU A 479 10.84 11.99 26.76
C GLU A 479 11.51 10.64 26.47
N ILE A 480 12.63 10.67 25.75
CA ILE A 480 13.43 9.48 25.42
C ILE A 480 14.73 9.48 26.23
N CYS A 481 15.52 10.55 26.10
CA CYS A 481 16.79 10.74 26.81
C CYS A 481 17.23 12.20 26.74
N ASP A 482 18.17 12.58 27.61
CA ASP A 482 18.94 13.82 27.48
C ASP A 482 20.05 13.65 26.43
N VAL A 483 20.38 14.73 25.72
CA VAL A 483 21.42 14.79 24.68
C VAL A 483 22.46 15.81 25.12
N GLY A 484 23.49 15.32 25.81
CA GLY A 484 24.39 16.17 26.58
C GLY A 484 23.67 16.89 27.72
N GLU A 485 24.19 18.04 28.15
CA GLU A 485 23.60 18.85 29.23
C GLU A 485 22.59 19.89 28.71
N THR A 486 22.49 20.08 27.40
CA THR A 486 21.83 21.25 26.78
C THR A 486 20.51 20.94 26.08
N HIS A 487 20.22 19.66 25.78
CA HIS A 487 19.04 19.24 25.02
C HIS A 487 18.38 17.98 25.58
N VAL A 488 17.10 17.80 25.25
CA VAL A 488 16.32 16.58 25.51
C VAL A 488 15.69 16.08 24.22
N LEU A 489 15.87 14.79 23.94
CA LEU A 489 15.23 14.09 22.83
C LEU A 489 13.86 13.58 23.27
N VAL A 490 12.82 13.91 22.50
CA VAL A 490 11.41 13.66 22.82
C VAL A 490 10.71 13.16 21.56
N ALA A 491 9.83 12.17 21.68
CA ALA A 491 9.00 11.73 20.57
C ALA A 491 7.89 12.74 20.24
N ASN A 492 7.65 13.03 18.96
CA ASN A 492 6.66 14.03 18.56
C ASN A 492 5.23 13.49 18.69
N LYS A 493 4.46 14.06 19.62
CA LYS A 493 3.02 13.76 19.82
C LYS A 493 2.15 14.01 18.58
N PHE A 494 2.59 14.88 17.67
CA PHE A 494 1.91 15.20 16.41
C PHE A 494 2.75 14.75 15.21
N CYS A 495 3.24 13.51 15.26
CA CYS A 495 4.06 12.91 14.22
C CYS A 495 3.32 12.77 12.88
N PHE A 496 4.01 13.10 11.79
CA PHE A 496 3.59 12.77 10.42
C PHE A 496 4.55 11.80 9.71
N ALA A 497 5.68 11.45 10.35
CA ALA A 497 6.63 10.43 9.93
C ALA A 497 6.88 9.45 11.10
N ASN A 498 7.54 8.33 10.85
CA ASN A 498 7.81 7.31 11.87
C ASN A 498 9.27 6.82 11.85
N PRO A 499 10.03 7.01 12.95
CA PRO A 499 9.75 7.91 14.06
C PRO A 499 9.82 9.38 13.63
N HIS A 500 9.10 10.24 14.34
CA HIS A 500 9.28 11.70 14.24
C HIS A 500 9.64 12.19 15.64
N LEU A 501 10.85 12.72 15.77
CA LEU A 501 11.43 13.16 17.03
C LEU A 501 11.48 14.69 17.10
N MET A 502 11.60 15.22 18.31
CA MET A 502 11.91 16.61 18.60
C MET A 502 13.15 16.64 19.49
N LEU A 503 14.10 17.50 19.16
CA LEU A 503 15.27 17.78 19.98
C LEU A 503 15.08 19.19 20.54
N LEU A 504 14.65 19.27 21.80
CA LEU A 504 14.32 20.51 22.49
C LEU A 504 15.54 20.98 23.28
N THR A 505 15.74 22.29 23.42
CA THR A 505 16.65 22.82 24.44
C THR A 505 16.18 22.43 25.85
N SER A 506 17.12 22.19 26.76
CA SER A 506 16.80 21.97 28.18
C SER A 506 16.36 23.25 28.86
N ASP A 507 16.93 24.40 28.48
CA ASP A 507 16.46 25.73 28.87
C ASP A 507 15.18 26.10 28.09
N GLY A 508 14.05 26.04 28.79
CA GLY A 508 12.74 26.41 28.25
C GLY A 508 12.60 27.87 27.82
N HIS A 509 13.52 28.77 28.21
CA HIS A 509 13.53 30.17 27.81
C HIS A 509 14.18 30.44 26.46
N GLN A 510 14.92 29.48 25.88
CA GLN A 510 15.39 29.59 24.50
C GLN A 510 14.19 29.68 23.54
N ARG A 511 14.34 30.48 22.48
CA ARG A 511 13.26 30.86 21.58
C ARG A 511 13.52 30.44 20.15
N GLN A 512 12.46 29.95 19.51
CA GLN A 512 12.44 29.47 18.14
C GLN A 512 12.80 30.54 17.09
N TYR A 513 12.87 31.82 17.44
CA TYR A 513 13.35 32.91 16.58
C TYR A 513 14.85 33.24 16.75
N GLN A 514 15.55 32.57 17.66
CA GLN A 514 17.01 32.67 17.80
C GLN A 514 17.68 31.71 16.81
N ALA A 515 18.83 32.10 16.28
CA ALA A 515 19.66 31.24 15.43
C ALA A 515 20.13 29.98 16.18
N LEU A 516 20.45 28.91 15.45
CA LEU A 516 21.12 27.75 16.02
C LEU A 516 22.55 28.14 16.46
N ASN A 517 22.99 27.62 17.59
CA ASN A 517 24.31 27.84 18.18
C ASN A 517 25.12 26.53 18.16
N LYS A 518 26.30 26.56 18.79
CA LYS A 518 27.18 25.38 18.88
C LYS A 518 26.52 24.21 19.60
N ASP A 519 25.74 24.43 20.65
CA ASP A 519 25.08 23.38 21.42
C ASP A 519 23.95 22.73 20.63
N ASP A 520 23.14 23.52 19.91
CA ASP A 520 22.09 23.00 19.01
C ASP A 520 22.71 22.07 17.95
N LEU A 521 23.76 22.54 17.26
CA LEU A 521 24.41 21.78 16.19
C LEU A 521 25.18 20.57 16.72
N THR A 522 25.77 20.65 17.92
CA THR A 522 26.39 19.51 18.62
C THR A 522 25.35 18.43 18.90
N ALA A 523 24.21 18.80 19.49
CA ALA A 523 23.16 17.87 19.85
C ALA A 523 22.53 17.23 18.60
N ALA A 524 22.23 18.02 17.57
CA ALA A 524 21.71 17.51 16.30
C ALA A 524 22.68 16.54 15.62
N TRP A 525 23.98 16.90 15.54
CA TRP A 525 24.99 16.06 14.92
C TRP A 525 25.24 14.77 15.70
N SER A 526 25.20 14.83 17.04
CA SER A 526 25.30 13.63 17.89
C SER A 526 24.15 12.67 17.62
N VAL A 527 22.89 13.15 17.61
CA VAL A 527 21.72 12.29 17.33
C VAL A 527 21.80 11.71 15.91
N LEU A 528 22.07 12.54 14.88
CA LEU A 528 22.22 12.08 13.50
C LEU A 528 23.35 11.05 13.35
N SER A 529 24.47 11.22 14.04
CA SER A 529 25.61 10.29 14.01
C SER A 529 25.30 8.96 14.69
N THR A 530 24.54 8.98 15.80
CA THR A 530 24.16 7.79 16.56
C THR A 530 23.05 6.98 15.90
N MET A 531 22.09 7.64 15.22
CA MET A 531 20.94 6.93 14.64
C MET A 531 21.30 6.02 13.46
N GLY A 532 22.48 6.16 12.83
CA GLY A 532 23.00 5.22 11.81
C GLY A 532 22.21 5.13 10.49
N GLU A 533 21.17 5.95 10.37
CA GLU A 533 20.10 5.92 9.39
C GLU A 533 20.05 7.23 8.61
N ASP A 534 19.45 7.25 7.41
CA ASP A 534 19.28 8.49 6.65
C ASP A 534 18.16 9.35 7.27
N TYR A 535 18.53 10.24 8.18
CA TYR A 535 17.65 11.20 8.84
C TYR A 535 17.99 12.63 8.45
N VAL A 536 16.95 13.46 8.41
CA VAL A 536 17.07 14.91 8.32
C VAL A 536 16.63 15.56 9.63
N ALA A 537 17.55 16.29 10.26
CA ALA A 537 17.23 17.23 11.32
C ALA A 537 16.82 18.56 10.70
N PHE A 538 15.71 19.16 11.14
CA PHE A 538 15.19 20.40 10.59
C PHE A 538 14.70 21.40 11.64
N PHE A 539 14.87 22.68 11.34
CA PHE A 539 14.52 23.80 12.20
C PHE A 539 13.64 24.80 11.44
N ASN A 540 12.64 25.34 12.13
CA ASN A 540 11.70 26.32 11.59
C ASN A 540 11.87 27.61 12.41
N CYS A 541 12.70 28.53 11.93
CA CYS A 541 13.11 29.71 12.68
C CYS A 541 12.07 30.84 12.59
N GLY A 542 11.52 31.23 13.73
CA GLY A 542 10.56 32.31 13.86
C GLY A 542 9.19 32.04 13.23
N ARG A 543 8.28 33.01 13.39
CA ARG A 543 6.87 32.90 12.96
C ARG A 543 6.77 32.61 11.47
N ASP A 544 7.42 33.43 10.65
CA ASP A 544 7.39 33.30 9.18
C ASP A 544 8.19 32.09 8.68
N GLY A 545 9.07 31.51 9.51
CA GLY A 545 9.70 30.22 9.25
C GLY A 545 8.76 29.02 9.38
N GLY A 546 7.50 29.22 9.79
CA GLY A 546 6.53 28.14 9.97
C GLY A 546 6.63 27.44 11.33
N CYS A 547 7.11 28.12 12.38
CA CYS A 547 7.08 27.55 13.71
C CYS A 547 5.66 27.43 14.28
N SER A 548 5.42 26.35 15.05
CA SER A 548 4.14 26.08 15.71
C SER A 548 4.18 26.18 17.24
N ARG A 549 5.38 26.40 17.79
CA ARG A 549 5.73 26.52 19.22
C ARG A 549 6.87 27.54 19.34
N LEU A 550 7.01 28.18 20.49
CA LEU A 550 8.01 29.22 20.75
C LEU A 550 9.27 28.73 21.47
N HIS A 551 9.19 27.68 22.28
CA HIS A 551 10.37 27.03 22.86
C HIS A 551 11.26 26.46 21.74
N LYS A 552 12.57 26.69 21.84
CA LYS A 552 13.53 26.29 20.80
C LYS A 552 13.59 24.77 20.66
N HIS A 553 13.34 24.28 19.46
CA HIS A 553 13.36 22.87 19.13
C HIS A 553 13.64 22.63 17.64
N MET A 554 14.47 21.61 17.39
CA MET A 554 14.59 20.95 16.10
C MET A 554 13.65 19.74 16.04
N GLN A 555 13.35 19.28 14.83
CA GLN A 555 12.62 18.05 14.58
C GLN A 555 13.50 17.11 13.75
N LEU A 556 13.37 15.80 13.95
CA LEU A 556 14.07 14.79 13.16
C LEU A 556 13.06 13.79 12.60
N ILE A 557 13.23 13.45 11.33
CA ILE A 557 12.46 12.42 10.62
C ILE A 557 13.40 11.65 9.67
N PRO A 558 13.05 10.42 9.25
CA PRO A 558 13.66 9.79 8.09
C PRO A 558 13.68 10.75 6.90
N ASN A 559 14.82 10.85 6.22
CA ASN A 559 15.05 11.77 5.12
C ASN A 559 14.11 11.43 3.93
N PRO A 560 13.29 12.38 3.44
CA PRO A 560 12.40 12.10 2.31
C PRO A 560 13.18 11.98 0.99
N THR A 561 13.24 10.77 0.43
CA THR A 561 13.89 10.44 -0.86
C THR A 561 13.42 11.29 -2.05
N ASP A 562 12.21 11.84 -1.96
CA ASP A 562 11.53 12.51 -3.06
C ASP A 562 11.59 14.05 -2.97
N GLY A 563 12.22 14.60 -1.93
CA GLY A 563 12.35 16.05 -1.74
C GLY A 563 13.36 16.68 -2.71
N PHE A 564 13.24 17.98 -3.02
CA PHE A 564 14.08 18.61 -4.04
C PHE A 564 15.59 18.59 -3.75
N ALA A 565 16.05 18.24 -2.54
CA ALA A 565 17.48 18.04 -2.23
C ALA A 565 18.05 16.70 -2.69
N SER A 566 17.23 15.70 -3.03
CA SER A 566 17.70 14.32 -3.28
C SER A 566 18.68 14.17 -4.44
N PHE A 567 18.73 15.13 -5.35
CA PHE A 567 19.79 15.23 -6.37
C PHE A 567 21.20 15.44 -5.78
N ARG A 568 21.35 15.77 -4.49
CA ARG A 568 22.64 15.83 -3.79
C ARG A 568 23.14 14.45 -3.36
N ASP A 569 22.25 13.47 -3.32
CA ASP A 569 22.54 12.09 -2.93
C ASP A 569 22.83 11.22 -4.18
N THR A 570 22.83 11.82 -5.39
CA THR A 570 23.15 11.18 -6.68
C THR A 570 24.16 12.01 -7.47
N ASP A 571 25.37 11.48 -7.70
CA ASP A 571 26.38 12.21 -8.48
C ASP A 571 25.98 12.41 -9.95
N GLY A 572 26.22 13.62 -10.45
CA GLY A 572 25.84 14.04 -11.81
C GLY A 572 24.39 14.52 -11.97
N ALA A 573 23.55 14.46 -10.92
CA ALA A 573 22.20 14.99 -10.99
C ALA A 573 22.19 16.53 -11.02
N LYS A 574 21.27 17.10 -11.82
CA LYS A 574 21.21 18.55 -12.08
C LYS A 574 20.43 19.27 -10.98
N GLU A 575 20.93 20.43 -10.55
CA GLU A 575 20.23 21.28 -9.58
C GLU A 575 18.81 21.66 -10.07
N PRO A 576 17.76 21.40 -9.27
CA PRO A 576 16.41 21.77 -9.62
C PRO A 576 16.27 23.29 -9.61
N ALA A 577 15.59 23.80 -10.62
CA ALA A 577 15.44 25.23 -10.90
C ALA A 577 14.73 26.11 -9.83
N ILE A 578 14.38 25.59 -8.64
CA ILE A 578 14.59 26.35 -7.39
C ILE A 578 13.93 27.76 -7.30
N PRO A 579 12.60 28.01 -7.19
CA PRO A 579 12.03 29.32 -7.51
C PRO A 579 12.32 30.40 -6.45
N PHE A 580 12.66 29.95 -5.24
CA PHE A 580 13.07 30.77 -4.11
C PHE A 580 14.56 30.60 -3.83
N GLN A 581 15.15 31.59 -3.18
CA GLN A 581 16.52 31.56 -2.66
C GLN A 581 16.65 30.44 -1.62
N TRP A 582 17.74 29.69 -1.74
CA TRP A 582 18.16 28.67 -0.79
C TRP A 582 19.67 28.51 -0.90
N PHE A 583 20.32 28.22 0.21
CA PHE A 583 21.76 28.11 0.32
C PHE A 583 22.09 26.75 0.92
N TYR A 584 23.09 26.07 0.38
CA TYR A 584 23.44 24.72 0.81
C TYR A 584 24.96 24.53 0.81
N HIS A 585 25.39 23.51 1.53
CA HIS A 585 26.76 23.00 1.54
C HIS A 585 26.70 21.47 1.54
N ARG A 586 27.41 20.79 0.63
CA ARG A 586 27.57 19.32 0.63
C ARG A 586 28.86 19.02 1.40
N PHE A 587 28.81 18.08 2.33
CA PHE A 587 30.02 17.60 2.99
C PHE A 587 30.75 16.65 2.02
N GLU A 588 32.07 16.79 1.95
CA GLU A 588 32.92 15.87 1.17
C GLU A 588 33.09 14.53 1.92
N ASP A 589 33.94 13.63 1.43
CA ASP A 589 34.12 12.27 2.01
C ASP A 589 34.53 12.26 3.50
N SER A 590 35.01 13.39 4.03
CA SER A 590 35.31 13.60 5.45
C SER A 590 34.12 14.19 6.21
N LYS A 591 33.66 13.50 7.26
CA LYS A 591 32.62 14.01 8.17
C LYS A 591 33.10 15.31 8.85
N PRO A 592 32.33 16.41 8.80
CA PRO A 592 32.72 17.69 9.39
C PRO A 592 32.79 17.62 10.92
N GLY A 593 33.67 18.44 11.51
CA GLY A 593 33.66 18.70 12.94
C GLY A 593 32.49 19.62 13.33
N VAL A 594 32.17 19.66 14.63
CA VAL A 594 31.11 20.54 15.15
C VAL A 594 31.39 22.02 14.86
N ASP A 595 32.65 22.46 14.97
CA ASP A 595 33.03 23.83 14.65
C ASP A 595 32.91 24.14 13.15
N ASP A 596 33.13 23.15 12.27
CA ASP A 596 32.86 23.29 10.84
C ASP A 596 31.37 23.45 10.56
N LEU A 597 30.52 22.64 11.21
CA LEU A 597 29.05 22.77 11.12
C LEU A 597 28.57 24.15 11.58
N VAL A 598 29.13 24.70 12.65
CA VAL A 598 28.82 26.07 13.13
C VAL A 598 29.25 27.11 12.09
N ASN A 599 30.45 26.98 11.52
CA ASN A 599 30.95 27.90 10.49
C ASN A 599 30.10 27.85 9.20
N ILE A 600 29.74 26.65 8.75
CA ILE A 600 28.90 26.43 7.57
C ILE A 600 27.49 27.01 7.82
N TYR A 601 26.86 26.71 8.96
CA TYR A 601 25.56 27.27 9.31
C TYR A 601 25.59 28.80 9.33
N ASN A 602 26.61 29.41 9.92
CA ASN A 602 26.76 30.85 9.98
C ASN A 602 26.94 31.49 8.59
N ASP A 603 27.69 30.86 7.66
CA ASP A 603 27.80 31.35 6.29
C ASP A 603 26.47 31.27 5.53
N LEU A 604 25.80 30.11 5.59
CA LEU A 604 24.52 29.90 4.93
C LEU A 604 23.44 30.83 5.51
N LEU A 605 23.44 31.07 6.83
CA LEU A 605 22.54 32.01 7.51
C LEU A 605 22.85 33.47 7.16
N ARG A 606 24.13 33.85 7.03
CA ARG A 606 24.53 35.19 6.55
C ARG A 606 23.98 35.44 5.14
N ARG A 607 24.19 34.50 4.22
CA ARG A 607 23.67 34.58 2.83
C ARG A 607 22.14 34.62 2.79
N ALA A 608 21.48 33.82 3.63
CA ALA A 608 20.02 33.87 3.82
C ALA A 608 19.54 35.22 4.38
N SER A 609 20.32 35.85 5.26
CA SER A 609 20.00 37.16 5.82
C SER A 609 20.19 38.28 4.79
N GLU A 610 21.22 38.22 3.96
CA GLU A 610 21.50 39.20 2.90
C GLU A 610 20.34 39.36 1.91
N VAL A 611 19.66 38.26 1.54
CA VAL A 611 18.50 38.29 0.65
C VAL A 611 17.15 38.38 1.38
N GLY A 612 17.07 37.87 2.62
CA GLY A 612 15.81 37.76 3.37
C GLY A 612 15.51 38.91 4.33
N HIS A 613 16.47 39.79 4.63
CA HIS A 613 16.27 40.90 5.56
C HIS A 613 15.13 41.84 5.09
N GLY A 614 14.13 42.05 5.95
CA GLY A 614 12.96 42.87 5.65
C GLY A 614 11.94 42.25 4.67
N GLN A 615 12.19 41.05 4.11
CA GLN A 615 11.27 40.37 3.19
C GLN A 615 10.15 39.59 3.89
N ALA A 616 10.27 39.41 5.21
CA ALA A 616 9.32 38.66 6.03
C ALA A 616 8.06 39.47 6.36
N GLU A 617 6.89 38.82 6.26
CA GLU A 617 5.57 39.40 6.47
C GLU A 617 5.43 40.05 7.86
N ASN A 618 6.08 39.49 8.87
CA ASN A 618 6.06 39.99 10.24
C ASN A 618 7.37 40.71 10.64
N ALA A 619 8.23 41.11 9.70
CA ALA A 619 9.56 41.68 9.97
C ALA A 619 9.55 42.86 10.96
N ASN A 620 8.59 43.79 10.83
CA ASN A 620 8.44 44.95 11.72
C ASN A 620 8.02 44.60 13.17
N SER A 621 7.64 43.34 13.42
CA SER A 621 7.24 42.82 14.73
C SER A 621 8.20 41.75 15.27
N ALA A 622 9.35 41.54 14.60
CA ALA A 622 10.36 40.61 15.05
C ALA A 622 10.98 41.09 16.40
N PRO A 623 11.16 40.21 17.39
CA PRO A 623 11.88 40.54 18.62
C PRO A 623 13.32 41.01 18.35
N LEU A 624 13.83 41.90 19.19
CA LEU A 624 15.22 42.37 19.09
C LEU A 624 16.19 41.17 19.19
N GLY A 625 17.09 41.05 18.22
CA GLY A 625 18.03 39.92 18.13
C GLY A 625 17.44 38.62 17.55
N ALA A 626 16.22 38.64 17.00
CA ALA A 626 15.71 37.53 16.19
C ALA A 626 16.54 37.35 14.91
N ALA A 627 16.81 36.10 14.54
CA ALA A 627 17.38 35.78 13.25
C ALA A 627 16.38 36.04 12.12
N VAL A 628 16.86 36.17 10.88
CA VAL A 628 15.99 36.16 9.70
C VAL A 628 15.13 34.89 9.74
N PRO A 629 13.80 34.95 9.49
CA PRO A 629 12.98 33.75 9.41
C PRO A 629 13.52 32.82 8.34
N HIS A 630 13.82 31.58 8.72
CA HIS A 630 14.44 30.61 7.82
C HIS A 630 14.01 29.18 8.14
N ASN A 631 14.10 28.31 7.15
CA ASN A 631 14.15 26.87 7.36
C ASN A 631 15.61 26.41 7.29
N PHE A 632 16.01 25.55 8.22
CA PHE A 632 17.30 24.89 8.21
C PHE A 632 17.08 23.37 8.16
N LEU A 633 17.93 22.66 7.41
CA LEU A 633 17.95 21.22 7.30
C LEU A 633 19.40 20.71 7.35
N LEU A 634 19.62 19.56 7.99
CA LEU A 634 20.92 18.91 8.16
C LEU A 634 20.75 17.39 8.05
N THR A 635 21.53 16.77 7.16
CA THR A 635 21.74 15.31 7.07
C THR A 635 23.21 15.00 7.37
N GLN A 636 23.63 13.72 7.29
CA GLN A 636 25.06 13.39 7.34
C GLN A 636 25.85 13.79 6.08
N GLY A 637 25.19 14.19 4.98
CA GLY A 637 25.82 14.52 3.69
C GLY A 637 25.72 15.98 3.27
N TRP A 638 24.81 16.77 3.85
CA TRP A 638 24.63 18.18 3.49
C TRP A 638 23.90 19.01 4.54
N MET A 639 24.01 20.34 4.41
CA MET A 639 23.27 21.34 5.16
C MET A 639 22.56 22.33 4.22
N ILE A 640 21.35 22.76 4.56
CA ILE A 640 20.55 23.75 3.82
C ILE A 640 20.06 24.84 4.77
N VAL A 641 20.10 26.10 4.32
CA VAL A 641 19.37 27.24 4.91
C VAL A 641 18.55 27.94 3.82
N LEU A 642 17.26 28.14 4.07
CA LEU A 642 16.28 28.68 3.15
C LEU A 642 15.56 29.87 3.81
N PRO A 643 15.77 31.13 3.38
CA PRO A 643 15.09 32.30 3.95
C PRO A 643 13.60 32.35 3.60
N ARG A 644 12.79 32.75 4.57
CA ARG A 644 11.32 32.64 4.56
C ARG A 644 10.66 34.01 4.62
N ARG A 645 9.63 34.21 3.78
CA ARG A 645 8.79 35.41 3.79
C ARG A 645 7.57 35.25 4.68
N ARG A 646 6.95 34.06 4.65
CA ARG A 646 5.73 33.75 5.40
C ARG A 646 5.57 32.25 5.61
N ALA A 647 4.85 31.88 6.66
CA ALA A 647 4.57 30.48 6.98
C ALA A 647 3.52 29.82 6.07
N ALA A 648 2.56 30.61 5.58
CA ALA A 648 1.41 30.14 4.83
C ALA A 648 0.85 31.21 3.88
N VAL A 649 0.33 30.80 2.71
CA VAL A 649 -0.34 31.65 1.73
C VAL A 649 -1.75 32.01 2.22
N ASN A 650 -2.43 31.01 2.79
CA ASN A 650 -3.72 31.15 3.44
C ASN A 650 -3.85 30.09 4.56
N LYS A 651 -5.01 30.03 5.24
CA LYS A 651 -5.23 29.11 6.38
C LYS A 651 -5.05 27.62 6.06
N GLU A 652 -5.16 27.26 4.79
CA GLU A 652 -5.17 25.90 4.26
C GLU A 652 -3.91 25.59 3.42
N ALA A 653 -2.96 26.53 3.30
CA ALA A 653 -1.74 26.37 2.51
C ALA A 653 -0.49 26.89 3.24
N GLY A 654 0.01 26.11 4.20
CA GLY A 654 1.23 26.40 4.97
C GLY A 654 2.33 25.36 4.77
N ALA A 655 3.60 25.77 4.89
CA ALA A 655 4.75 24.88 4.76
C ALA A 655 5.84 25.18 5.82
N ASN A 656 6.31 24.11 6.46
CA ASN A 656 7.53 24.08 7.28
C ASN A 656 8.75 23.72 6.40
N ALA A 657 9.92 23.49 7.00
CA ALA A 657 11.14 23.09 6.28
C ALA A 657 10.93 21.90 5.33
N ILE A 658 10.24 20.86 5.76
CA ILE A 658 9.97 19.65 4.96
C ILE A 658 8.94 19.93 3.85
N GLY A 659 7.93 20.76 4.13
CA GLY A 659 7.01 21.28 3.11
C GLY A 659 7.73 22.11 2.04
N MET A 660 8.73 22.90 2.44
CA MET A 660 9.57 23.64 1.50
C MET A 660 10.45 22.73 0.65
N MET A 661 10.89 21.57 1.18
CA MET A 661 11.52 20.52 0.38
C MET A 661 10.59 19.85 -0.65
N GLY A 662 9.30 20.22 -0.67
CA GLY A 662 8.28 19.64 -1.55
C GLY A 662 7.40 18.60 -0.87
N VAL A 663 7.61 18.27 0.41
CA VAL A 663 6.85 17.22 1.13
C VAL A 663 5.89 17.87 2.13
N ILE A 664 4.70 18.21 1.66
CA ILE A 664 3.72 19.06 2.34
C ILE A 664 2.75 18.20 3.16
N ALA A 665 2.92 18.16 4.48
CA ALA A 665 2.01 17.46 5.37
C ALA A 665 0.77 18.30 5.72
N VAL A 666 -0.42 17.71 5.57
CA VAL A 666 -1.75 18.37 5.62
C VAL A 666 -2.72 17.56 6.48
N ALA A 667 -3.73 18.23 7.04
CA ALA A 667 -4.72 17.62 7.93
C ALA A 667 -6.01 17.19 7.22
N THR A 668 -6.35 17.81 6.08
CA THR A 668 -7.61 17.60 5.34
C THR A 668 -7.40 17.50 3.83
N GLN A 669 -8.39 16.96 3.11
CA GLN A 669 -8.39 16.99 1.63
C GLN A 669 -8.58 18.42 1.10
N ASP A 670 -9.36 19.26 1.78
CA ASP A 670 -9.60 20.65 1.40
C ASP A 670 -8.28 21.46 1.35
N GLU A 671 -7.34 21.20 2.26
CA GLU A 671 -5.98 21.76 2.23
C GLU A 671 -5.20 21.36 0.96
N ILE A 672 -5.31 20.11 0.53
CA ILE A 672 -4.67 19.60 -0.70
C ILE A 672 -5.27 20.28 -1.93
N ASP A 673 -6.61 20.30 -2.01
CA ASP A 673 -7.33 20.87 -3.14
C ASP A 673 -7.07 22.38 -3.25
N ASN A 674 -6.93 23.07 -2.11
CA ASN A 674 -6.51 24.47 -2.04
C ASN A 674 -5.06 24.67 -2.51
N TRP A 675 -4.12 23.82 -2.09
CA TRP A 675 -2.73 23.84 -2.59
C TRP A 675 -2.65 23.59 -4.11
N ILE A 676 -3.37 22.60 -4.63
CA ILE A 676 -3.45 22.29 -6.06
C ILE A 676 -4.00 23.49 -6.84
N ARG A 677 -5.07 24.12 -6.34
CA ARG A 677 -5.69 25.31 -6.94
C ARG A 677 -4.77 26.55 -6.95
N LEU A 678 -3.93 26.72 -5.93
CA LEU A 678 -2.90 27.78 -5.90
C LEU A 678 -1.75 27.49 -6.89
N GLY A 679 -1.52 26.22 -7.23
CA GLY A 679 -0.30 25.75 -7.89
C GLY A 679 0.83 25.64 -6.85
N PRO A 680 1.25 24.44 -6.42
CA PRO A 680 2.20 24.31 -5.31
C PRO A 680 3.56 24.97 -5.55
N ALA A 681 4.06 25.02 -6.79
CA ALA A 681 5.25 25.79 -7.13
C ALA A 681 5.06 27.31 -6.87
N THR A 682 3.91 27.88 -7.26
CA THR A 682 3.52 29.27 -6.96
C THR A 682 3.42 29.49 -5.46
N GLY A 683 2.73 28.60 -4.75
CA GLY A 683 2.55 28.69 -3.30
C GLY A 683 3.90 28.68 -2.58
N LEU A 684 4.78 27.71 -2.84
CA LEU A 684 6.10 27.65 -2.23
C LEU A 684 6.98 28.87 -2.60
N ALA A 685 6.85 29.41 -3.81
CA ALA A 685 7.52 30.65 -4.23
C ALA A 685 7.02 31.90 -3.47
N GLU A 686 5.73 31.97 -3.10
CA GLU A 686 5.22 33.03 -2.22
C GLU A 686 5.75 32.91 -0.78
N LEU A 687 5.97 31.68 -0.31
CA LEU A 687 6.46 31.44 1.05
C LEU A 687 7.98 31.70 1.19
N GLY A 688 8.78 31.36 0.19
CA GLY A 688 10.23 31.60 0.15
C GLY A 688 10.59 33.02 -0.30
N VAL A 689 11.83 33.46 -0.06
CA VAL A 689 12.35 34.68 -0.72
C VAL A 689 12.55 34.37 -2.21
N PRO A 690 11.99 35.13 -3.17
CA PRO A 690 12.13 34.84 -4.60
C PRO A 690 13.60 34.91 -5.06
N LYS A 691 13.97 34.12 -6.08
CA LYS A 691 15.32 34.18 -6.67
C LYS A 691 15.62 35.49 -7.38
#